data_AF-J4C3G4-F1
#
_entry.id   AF-J4C3G4-F1
#
_cell.length_a   1.000
_cell.length_b   1.000
_cell.length_c   1.000
_cell.angle_alpha   90.00
_cell.angle_beta   90.00
_cell.angle_gamma   90.00
#
_symmetry.space_group_name_H-M   'P 1'
#
loop_
_entity.id
_entity.type
_entity.pdbx_description
1 polymer ?
#
loop_
_entity_poly.entity_id
_entity_poly.type
_entity_poly.pdbx_seq_one_letter_code
_entity_poly.pdbx_strand_id
1 'polypeptide(L)'
;MYMICGIIIAITVSGRVVESVNLNGSVRISRKEVRTNLDKKALNRLDKIVYEEVEIWKEGRRRPMGFIGNKVVNTREFRLYNGNTEDKDTKYCENVYKRVRFPTRCVKIGKVTIGGNNPIALQTMTSCDTNDVKETVDQILKVQEYGADMVRLTVQSPREVKSSVLIKEKLTSLNCDIPLIADIHFNPKVALMSAEIYDKVRVNPGNYVDGRKNWDTKVYDSYEEFKKSGEYIEEMFTPLVEKCKQLKKAIRIGTNHGSLSSRVMSFYGDTPLGMVMSAVEFAEVCRKNDFHDFVFSMKSSNVFVMIHAYRLLVNEMYKRSWDYPIHLGVTEAGSVDDGRIKSCLGIGSLLIDGIGDTIRMSLTEDPWYELLPSRKLLESVKELYPEKEESSNGDKKSESKDEEGDYDKWRDFRNIERRNVKYGTSMLNYNDETKNHLLNPNGSVGTILNTHHLNNRIELYKSLGLDIVNGLPNKSLQSVDFVILEDVPYFHEYNKQRVVKELIEGGVHVISPIAKLRFNPIKFTIGLVTVKEYRMLIRSKPSQYYFDEKNKNNSNNRLVGINLDEENGEGGGGTMESEDELELNRLMNELNKFEKLVVKITGNETDEELMEFFNTYKKQANQLNNKEKKNEVGFIILEIDSKLNYMYTVRRIFGLINKTNCDLPVIHQLKFPNLEDQQDMLVKSCCLLGCNLIDKMGEGIIIKSKLPIQITNQLALNILQNSRMRNIKTDFISCPSCGRTLFNIQETTEEIRKRVGHLPGVTIAIMGCIVNGIGEMADADFGYVGGSPGKVDLYVKKKLIERNIPKEKACDKLIELIKQHNKWVEPVQTQTTQ
;
A
#
# COMPACT_ATOMS: atom_id res chain seq x y z
N MET A 1 19.24 -12.08 34.45
CA MET A 1 20.20 -12.97 33.74
C MET A 1 20.55 -12.48 32.34
N TYR A 2 19.60 -12.27 31.42
CA TYR A 2 19.90 -11.84 30.04
C TYR A 2 20.60 -10.48 29.92
N MET A 3 20.24 -9.50 30.77
CA MET A 3 20.93 -8.20 30.84
C MET A 3 22.41 -8.33 31.28
N ILE A 4 22.70 -9.29 32.17
CA ILE A 4 24.06 -9.59 32.63
C ILE A 4 24.85 -10.27 31.50
N CYS A 5 24.23 -11.19 30.75
CA CYS A 5 24.86 -11.79 29.55
C CYS A 5 25.18 -10.74 28.48
N GLY A 6 24.27 -9.80 28.21
CA GLY A 6 24.51 -8.72 27.23
C GLY A 6 25.67 -7.79 27.61
N ILE A 7 25.78 -7.43 28.89
CA ILE A 7 26.88 -6.60 29.40
C ILE A 7 28.21 -7.36 29.37
N ILE A 8 28.22 -8.65 29.74
CA ILE A 8 29.44 -9.50 29.65
C ILE A 8 29.90 -9.64 28.20
N ILE A 9 28.99 -9.82 27.24
CA ILE A 9 29.31 -9.92 25.81
C ILE A 9 29.89 -8.61 25.28
N ALA A 10 29.28 -7.45 25.58
CA ALA A 10 29.78 -6.15 25.15
C ALA A 10 31.19 -5.82 25.72
N ILE A 11 31.46 -6.21 26.97
CA ILE A 11 32.76 -5.98 27.60
C ILE A 11 33.84 -6.94 27.06
N THR A 12 33.45 -8.19 26.75
CA THR A 12 34.37 -9.17 26.14
C THR A 12 34.76 -8.78 24.71
N VAL A 13 33.82 -8.22 23.94
CA VAL A 13 34.05 -7.73 22.57
C VAL A 13 34.97 -6.49 22.55
N SER A 14 34.95 -5.67 23.60
CA SER A 14 35.84 -4.50 23.76
C SER A 14 37.22 -4.81 24.34
N GLY A 15 37.56 -6.10 24.54
CA GLY A 15 38.91 -6.54 24.92
C GLY A 15 39.25 -6.36 26.42
N ARG A 16 38.25 -6.17 27.29
CA ARG A 16 38.44 -6.01 28.74
C ARG A 16 37.90 -7.23 29.51
N VAL A 17 38.56 -7.59 30.61
CA VAL A 17 38.18 -8.76 31.45
C VAL A 17 37.25 -8.33 32.59
N VAL A 18 36.08 -8.97 32.70
CA VAL A 18 35.14 -8.78 33.82
C VAL A 18 35.60 -9.64 35.01
N GLU A 19 35.86 -9.02 36.16
CA GLU A 19 36.32 -9.73 37.37
C GLU A 19 35.15 -10.20 38.24
N SER A 20 34.04 -9.46 38.29
CA SER A 20 32.83 -9.87 39.03
C SER A 20 31.59 -9.08 38.59
N VAL A 21 30.42 -9.72 38.64
CA VAL A 21 29.09 -9.09 38.45
C VAL A 21 28.20 -9.43 39.64
N ASN A 22 27.67 -8.42 40.32
CA ASN A 22 26.70 -8.63 41.41
C ASN A 22 25.26 -8.60 40.89
N LEU A 23 24.34 -9.22 41.65
CA LEU A 23 22.90 -9.33 41.32
C LEU A 23 22.21 -7.97 41.07
N ASN A 24 22.80 -6.88 41.57
CA ASN A 24 22.28 -5.52 41.45
C ASN A 24 22.77 -4.81 40.17
N GLY A 25 23.51 -5.49 39.29
CA GLY A 25 23.97 -4.96 38.01
C GLY A 25 25.29 -4.19 38.02
N SER A 26 25.98 -4.09 39.16
CA SER A 26 27.31 -3.46 39.24
C SER A 26 28.40 -4.41 38.72
N VAL A 27 29.24 -3.94 37.79
CA VAL A 27 30.31 -4.72 37.14
C VAL A 27 31.69 -4.16 37.49
N ARG A 28 32.61 -5.02 37.91
CA ARG A 28 34.03 -4.67 38.18
C ARG A 28 34.91 -5.19 37.02
N ILE A 29 35.73 -4.31 36.44
CA ILE A 29 36.49 -4.58 35.21
C ILE A 29 38.00 -4.44 35.48
N SER A 30 38.78 -5.40 35.01
CA SER A 30 40.24 -5.41 35.11
C SER A 30 40.90 -4.40 34.15
N ARG A 31 42.06 -3.83 34.52
CA ARG A 31 42.82 -2.89 33.68
C ARG A 31 43.71 -3.57 32.62
N LYS A 32 43.74 -4.90 32.53
CA LYS A 32 44.52 -5.61 31.50
C LYS A 32 43.73 -5.71 30.19
N GLU A 33 44.23 -5.09 29.12
CA GLU A 33 43.71 -5.27 27.76
C GLU A 33 44.13 -6.63 27.19
N VAL A 34 43.16 -7.36 26.64
CA VAL A 34 43.42 -8.57 25.86
C VAL A 34 43.33 -8.19 24.38
N ARG A 35 44.43 -8.40 23.63
CA ARG A 35 44.43 -8.23 22.16
C ARG A 35 43.53 -9.30 21.54
N THR A 36 42.39 -8.89 20.97
CA THR A 36 41.54 -9.75 20.14
C THR A 36 41.85 -9.52 18.65
N ASN A 37 42.03 -10.60 17.89
CA ASN A 37 42.33 -10.60 16.45
C ASN A 37 41.08 -10.38 15.56
N LEU A 38 40.09 -9.61 16.03
CA LEU A 38 38.86 -9.36 15.27
C LEU A 38 38.99 -8.11 14.39
N ASP A 39 38.69 -8.25 13.10
CA ASP A 39 38.67 -7.14 12.14
C ASP A 39 37.68 -6.04 12.58
N LYS A 40 38.07 -4.76 12.43
CA LYS A 40 37.24 -3.57 12.73
C LYS A 40 35.85 -3.62 12.09
N LYS A 41 35.70 -4.25 10.92
CA LYS A 41 34.38 -4.45 10.28
C LYS A 41 33.48 -5.43 11.06
N ALA A 42 34.05 -6.43 11.70
CA ALA A 42 33.31 -7.39 12.53
C ALA A 42 32.83 -6.73 13.83
N LEU A 43 33.70 -5.92 14.45
CA LEU A 43 33.38 -5.11 15.64
C LEU A 43 32.23 -4.14 15.37
N ASN A 44 32.28 -3.37 14.27
CA ASN A 44 31.21 -2.42 13.92
C ASN A 44 29.87 -3.11 13.60
N ARG A 45 29.89 -4.34 13.05
CA ARG A 45 28.66 -5.13 12.83
C ARG A 45 28.06 -5.61 14.14
N LEU A 46 28.90 -6.06 15.08
CA LEU A 46 28.46 -6.53 16.39
C LEU A 46 27.89 -5.39 17.24
N ASP A 47 28.54 -4.22 17.26
CA ASP A 47 28.04 -3.04 17.97
C ASP A 47 26.68 -2.59 17.45
N LYS A 48 26.49 -2.62 16.12
CA LYS A 48 25.21 -2.28 15.50
C LYS A 48 24.10 -3.27 15.89
N ILE A 49 24.41 -4.57 15.93
CA ILE A 49 23.45 -5.61 16.34
C ILE A 49 23.05 -5.46 17.81
N VAL A 50 24.02 -5.21 18.70
CA VAL A 50 23.77 -5.05 20.14
C VAL A 50 22.98 -3.78 20.41
N TYR A 51 23.29 -2.67 19.73
CA TYR A 51 22.54 -1.42 19.86
C TYR A 51 21.09 -1.56 19.36
N GLU A 52 20.88 -2.22 18.22
CA GLU A 52 19.55 -2.51 17.69
C GLU A 52 18.74 -3.43 18.65
N GLU A 53 19.36 -4.44 19.25
CA GLU A 53 18.66 -5.30 20.23
C GLU A 53 18.28 -4.58 21.52
N VAL A 54 19.15 -3.69 22.02
CA VAL A 54 18.86 -2.89 23.23
C VAL A 54 17.74 -1.88 22.98
N GLU A 55 17.69 -1.23 21.82
CA GLU A 55 16.63 -0.29 21.47
C GLU A 55 15.27 -0.99 21.23
N ILE A 56 15.26 -2.18 20.61
CA ILE A 56 14.05 -3.01 20.46
C ILE A 56 13.46 -3.39 21.82
N TRP A 57 14.31 -3.67 22.82
CA TRP A 57 13.89 -3.99 24.19
C TRP A 57 13.38 -2.77 24.96
N LYS A 58 13.98 -1.58 24.77
CA LYS A 58 13.50 -0.33 25.38
C LYS A 58 12.11 0.08 24.87
N GLU A 59 11.78 -0.25 23.62
CA GLU A 59 10.46 0.02 23.02
C GLU A 59 9.38 -1.02 23.35
N GLY A 60 9.69 -2.06 24.14
CA GLY A 60 8.73 -3.10 24.52
C GLY A 60 8.28 -4.01 23.36
N ARG A 61 8.96 -4.00 22.22
CA ARG A 61 8.63 -4.84 21.05
C ARG A 61 9.36 -6.18 21.18
N ARG A 62 8.66 -7.25 21.57
CA ARG A 62 9.19 -8.62 21.37
C ARG A 62 9.09 -8.97 19.88
N ARG A 63 10.14 -9.56 19.30
CA ARG A 63 10.02 -10.24 17.99
C ARG A 63 9.12 -11.47 18.17
N PRO A 64 8.26 -11.81 17.21
CA PRO A 64 7.48 -13.04 17.27
C PRO A 64 8.46 -14.23 17.33
N MET A 65 8.42 -15.00 18.41
CA MET A 65 9.15 -16.25 18.51
C MET A 65 8.35 -17.30 17.76
N GLY A 66 8.90 -17.83 16.68
CA GLY A 66 8.36 -19.02 16.03
C GLY A 66 8.80 -20.26 16.81
N PHE A 67 7.90 -21.23 16.96
CA PHE A 67 8.23 -22.54 17.51
C PHE A 67 8.24 -23.57 16.38
N ILE A 68 9.28 -24.41 16.33
CA ILE A 68 9.30 -25.63 15.53
C ILE A 68 9.48 -26.79 16.51
N GLY A 69 8.40 -27.55 16.75
CA GLY A 69 8.36 -28.54 17.83
C GLY A 69 8.64 -27.91 19.20
N ASN A 70 9.54 -28.51 19.98
CA ASN A 70 9.90 -28.04 21.33
C ASN A 70 11.08 -27.04 21.36
N LYS A 71 11.46 -26.43 20.22
CA LYS A 71 12.53 -25.42 20.17
C LYS A 71 11.98 -24.02 19.89
N VAL A 72 12.46 -23.05 20.67
CA VAL A 72 12.31 -21.61 20.45
C VAL A 72 13.26 -21.20 19.34
N VAL A 73 12.76 -20.59 18.26
CA VAL A 73 13.57 -20.18 17.12
C VAL A 73 13.41 -18.68 16.85
N ASN A 74 14.54 -17.96 16.69
CA ASN A 74 14.54 -16.54 16.33
C ASN A 74 14.11 -16.40 14.85
N THR A 75 13.44 -15.31 14.48
CA THR A 75 12.90 -15.05 13.12
C THR A 75 13.93 -15.16 11.98
N ARG A 76 15.23 -15.09 12.28
CA ARG A 76 16.30 -15.35 11.30
C ARG A 76 16.55 -16.84 11.04
N GLU A 77 16.37 -17.72 12.01
CA GLU A 77 16.52 -19.17 11.83
C GLU A 77 15.27 -19.80 11.20
N PHE A 78 14.11 -19.14 11.30
CA PHE A 78 12.94 -19.46 10.47
C PHE A 78 13.23 -19.33 8.96
N ARG A 79 14.27 -18.59 8.56
CA ARG A 79 14.71 -18.46 7.15
C ARG A 79 15.56 -19.65 6.66
N LEU A 80 16.03 -20.54 7.52
CA LEU A 80 17.03 -21.55 7.16
C LEU A 80 16.56 -23.00 7.33
N TYR A 81 15.33 -23.23 7.80
CA TYR A 81 14.69 -24.54 7.76
C TYR A 81 13.68 -24.58 6.62
N ASN A 82 14.15 -24.97 5.44
CA ASN A 82 13.47 -25.86 4.49
C ASN A 82 14.38 -26.05 3.27
N GLY A 83 15.43 -26.85 3.46
CA GLY A 83 15.93 -27.66 2.35
C GLY A 83 14.91 -28.78 2.13
N ASN A 84 14.24 -28.76 0.97
CA ASN A 84 13.38 -29.80 0.40
C ASN A 84 11.85 -29.78 0.69
N THR A 85 11.19 -28.62 0.67
CA THR A 85 9.70 -28.51 0.51
C THR A 85 9.33 -27.36 -0.44
N GLU A 86 9.74 -27.46 -1.71
CA GLU A 86 9.84 -26.32 -2.66
C GLU A 86 8.53 -25.67 -3.18
N ASP A 87 7.37 -25.74 -2.52
CA ASP A 87 6.19 -24.99 -3.04
C ASP A 87 5.14 -24.55 -2.00
N LYS A 88 4.85 -25.37 -0.98
CA LYS A 88 3.74 -25.06 -0.03
C LYS A 88 4.04 -23.94 0.96
N ASP A 89 5.31 -23.65 1.25
CA ASP A 89 5.67 -22.66 2.27
C ASP A 89 5.56 -21.21 1.82
N THR A 90 5.43 -20.98 0.50
CA THR A 90 5.43 -19.65 -0.10
C THR A 90 4.20 -19.38 -0.98
N LYS A 91 3.33 -20.36 -1.23
CA LYS A 91 2.13 -20.15 -2.05
C LYS A 91 1.08 -19.34 -1.30
N TYR A 92 0.60 -18.25 -1.90
CA TYR A 92 -0.52 -17.45 -1.41
C TYR A 92 -1.56 -17.11 -2.50
N CYS A 93 -1.24 -17.36 -3.77
CA CYS A 93 -2.15 -17.24 -4.90
C CYS A 93 -1.83 -18.34 -5.93
N GLU A 94 -2.73 -18.58 -6.88
CA GLU A 94 -2.55 -19.63 -7.88
C GLU A 94 -1.53 -19.25 -8.95
N ASN A 95 -1.48 -17.98 -9.34
CA ASN A 95 -0.49 -17.47 -10.28
C ASN A 95 -0.23 -15.98 -10.00
N VAL A 96 1.02 -15.53 -10.16
CA VAL A 96 1.43 -14.13 -9.95
C VAL A 96 1.51 -13.33 -11.26
N TYR A 97 1.42 -14.00 -12.40
CA TYR A 97 1.32 -13.43 -13.73
C TYR A 97 -0.05 -13.66 -14.36
N LYS A 98 -1.00 -14.22 -13.61
CA LYS A 98 -2.39 -14.35 -14.05
C LYS A 98 -3.33 -14.25 -12.87
N ARG A 99 -4.39 -13.45 -13.00
CA ARG A 99 -5.52 -13.52 -12.08
C ARG A 99 -6.20 -14.87 -12.23
N VAL A 100 -6.02 -15.72 -11.22
CA VAL A 100 -6.68 -17.03 -11.10
C VAL A 100 -7.29 -17.07 -9.71
N ARG A 101 -8.60 -17.32 -9.66
CA ARG A 101 -9.34 -17.32 -8.39
C ARG A 101 -8.81 -18.42 -7.48
N PHE A 102 -8.60 -18.07 -6.20
CA PHE A 102 -8.26 -19.03 -5.16
C PHE A 102 -9.39 -20.08 -5.05
N PRO A 103 -9.09 -21.38 -5.22
CA PRO A 103 -10.12 -22.41 -5.18
C PRO A 103 -10.66 -22.55 -3.76
N THR A 104 -11.95 -22.29 -3.60
CA THR A 104 -12.65 -22.42 -2.32
C THR A 104 -13.85 -23.36 -2.44
N ARG A 105 -14.21 -24.02 -1.34
CA ARG A 105 -15.46 -24.77 -1.22
C ARG A 105 -16.67 -23.85 -1.26
N CYS A 106 -17.82 -24.37 -1.68
CA CYS A 106 -19.07 -23.63 -1.62
C CYS A 106 -19.63 -23.61 -0.19
N VAL A 107 -20.05 -22.44 0.28
CA VAL A 107 -20.80 -22.26 1.55
C VAL A 107 -22.12 -21.55 1.25
N LYS A 108 -23.23 -22.18 1.65
CA LYS A 108 -24.58 -21.66 1.43
C LYS A 108 -25.02 -20.76 2.59
N ILE A 109 -25.55 -19.58 2.26
CA ILE A 109 -26.02 -18.56 3.20
C ILE A 109 -27.41 -18.11 2.73
N GLY A 110 -28.46 -18.71 3.28
CA GLY A 110 -29.81 -18.53 2.76
C GLY A 110 -29.88 -18.98 1.30
N LYS A 111 -30.28 -18.08 0.39
CA LYS A 111 -30.29 -18.33 -1.06
C LYS A 111 -28.95 -18.09 -1.76
N VAL A 112 -28.01 -17.41 -1.11
CA VAL A 112 -26.73 -17.05 -1.72
C VAL A 112 -25.70 -18.13 -1.43
N THR A 113 -24.95 -18.54 -2.45
CA THR A 113 -23.80 -19.43 -2.29
C THR A 113 -22.54 -18.65 -2.59
N ILE A 114 -21.57 -18.67 -1.68
CA ILE A 114 -20.25 -18.08 -1.88
C ILE A 114 -19.20 -19.19 -2.00
N GLY A 115 -18.07 -18.87 -2.60
CA GLY A 115 -16.99 -19.83 -2.88
C GLY A 115 -17.21 -20.62 -4.16
N GLY A 116 -16.23 -21.46 -4.52
CA GLY A 116 -16.18 -22.15 -5.79
C GLY A 116 -16.20 -21.17 -6.97
N ASN A 117 -16.99 -21.48 -8.00
CA ASN A 117 -17.15 -20.63 -9.19
C ASN A 117 -18.29 -19.62 -9.07
N ASN A 118 -18.94 -19.49 -7.89
CA ASN A 118 -20.05 -18.56 -7.71
C ASN A 118 -19.58 -17.09 -7.77
N PRO A 119 -20.38 -16.15 -8.31
CA PRO A 119 -20.03 -14.73 -8.31
C PRO A 119 -19.66 -14.21 -6.92
N ILE A 120 -18.73 -13.25 -6.88
CA ILE A 120 -18.34 -12.59 -5.63
C ILE A 120 -19.52 -11.79 -5.10
N ALA A 121 -20.04 -12.17 -3.94
CA ALA A 121 -21.26 -11.58 -3.39
C ALA A 121 -21.00 -10.22 -2.71
N LEU A 122 -21.87 -9.24 -2.96
CA LEU A 122 -21.88 -7.92 -2.35
C LEU A 122 -22.63 -7.91 -1.01
N GLN A 123 -22.00 -7.39 0.03
CA GLN A 123 -22.61 -7.23 1.34
C GLN A 123 -22.57 -5.78 1.79
N THR A 124 -23.59 -5.38 2.56
CA THR A 124 -23.62 -4.13 3.32
C THR A 124 -24.11 -4.38 4.75
N MET A 125 -24.25 -3.33 5.55
CA MET A 125 -24.72 -3.40 6.94
C MET A 125 -25.69 -2.27 7.22
N THR A 126 -26.80 -2.56 7.91
CA THR A 126 -27.75 -1.52 8.32
C THR A 126 -27.10 -0.54 9.31
N SER A 127 -27.48 0.74 9.21
CA SER A 127 -26.97 1.80 10.08
C SER A 127 -27.91 2.11 11.26
N CYS A 128 -29.19 1.73 11.17
CA CYS A 128 -30.21 1.97 12.19
C CYS A 128 -30.11 1.01 13.40
N ASP A 129 -30.82 1.37 14.49
CA ASP A 129 -31.03 0.46 15.62
C ASP A 129 -31.92 -0.70 15.17
N THR A 130 -31.45 -1.94 15.36
CA THR A 130 -32.17 -3.16 14.98
C THR A 130 -33.49 -3.33 15.74
N ASN A 131 -33.69 -2.61 16.84
CA ASN A 131 -34.98 -2.57 17.54
C ASN A 131 -36.03 -1.69 16.84
N ASP A 132 -35.62 -0.75 15.99
CA ASP A 132 -36.54 -0.08 15.08
C ASP A 132 -36.83 -1.02 13.90
N VAL A 133 -37.84 -1.87 14.09
CA VAL A 133 -38.24 -2.86 13.09
C VAL A 133 -38.64 -2.21 11.77
N LYS A 134 -39.31 -1.06 11.81
CA LYS A 134 -39.78 -0.39 10.58
C LYS A 134 -38.59 0.15 9.81
N GLU A 135 -37.75 0.95 10.45
CA GLU A 135 -36.57 1.53 9.82
C GLU A 135 -35.60 0.46 9.32
N THR A 136 -35.43 -0.63 10.09
CA THR A 136 -34.57 -1.75 9.68
C THR A 136 -35.10 -2.44 8.42
N VAL A 137 -36.41 -2.69 8.34
CA VAL A 137 -37.04 -3.27 7.13
C VAL A 137 -36.87 -2.32 5.94
N ASP A 138 -37.17 -1.02 6.13
CA ASP A 138 -37.05 -0.01 5.07
C ASP A 138 -35.61 0.07 4.52
N GLN A 139 -34.59 0.06 5.41
CA GLN A 139 -33.19 0.03 4.99
C GLN A 139 -32.83 -1.27 4.24
N ILE A 140 -33.31 -2.43 4.69
CA ILE A 140 -33.02 -3.73 4.06
C ILE A 140 -33.59 -3.77 2.63
N LEU A 141 -34.84 -3.33 2.44
CA LEU A 141 -35.46 -3.26 1.12
C LEU A 141 -34.68 -2.32 0.20
N LYS A 142 -34.28 -1.15 0.72
CA LYS A 142 -33.51 -0.17 -0.04
C LYS A 142 -32.14 -0.71 -0.46
N VAL A 143 -31.39 -1.37 0.42
CA VAL A 143 -30.08 -1.92 0.02
C VAL A 143 -30.20 -3.10 -0.92
N GLN A 144 -31.28 -3.88 -0.85
CA GLN A 144 -31.58 -4.91 -1.85
C GLN A 144 -31.83 -4.30 -3.23
N GLU A 145 -32.60 -3.21 -3.32
CA GLU A 145 -32.82 -2.46 -4.57
C GLU A 145 -31.50 -1.96 -5.17
N TYR A 146 -30.57 -1.52 -4.34
CA TYR A 146 -29.22 -1.12 -4.76
C TYR A 146 -28.30 -2.30 -5.11
N GLY A 147 -28.76 -3.55 -4.95
CA GLY A 147 -28.08 -4.77 -5.38
C GLY A 147 -27.18 -5.42 -4.32
N ALA A 148 -27.53 -5.32 -3.04
CA ALA A 148 -26.91 -6.15 -1.99
C ALA A 148 -27.34 -7.62 -2.13
N ASP A 149 -26.39 -8.55 -2.03
CA ASP A 149 -26.68 -9.99 -2.00
C ASP A 149 -27.01 -10.47 -0.58
N MET A 150 -26.44 -9.85 0.45
CA MET A 150 -26.71 -10.16 1.86
C MET A 150 -26.58 -8.90 2.72
N VAL A 151 -27.32 -8.85 3.84
CA VAL A 151 -27.32 -7.68 4.74
C VAL A 151 -26.93 -8.09 6.15
N ARG A 152 -26.05 -7.32 6.78
CA ARG A 152 -25.63 -7.51 8.16
C ARG A 152 -26.37 -6.56 9.11
N LEU A 153 -26.76 -7.07 10.27
CA LEU A 153 -27.43 -6.31 11.34
C LEU A 153 -26.62 -6.41 12.64
N THR A 154 -26.69 -5.36 13.46
CA THR A 154 -26.06 -5.37 14.78
C THR A 154 -26.96 -6.10 15.77
N VAL A 155 -26.42 -7.10 16.48
CA VAL A 155 -27.18 -7.83 17.51
C VAL A 155 -26.32 -7.96 18.76
N GLN A 156 -26.60 -7.16 19.79
CA GLN A 156 -25.78 -7.15 21.02
C GLN A 156 -26.51 -7.76 22.21
N SER A 157 -27.84 -7.84 22.18
CA SER A 157 -28.64 -8.39 23.27
C SER A 157 -29.80 -9.26 22.76
N PRO A 158 -30.49 -9.99 23.66
CA PRO A 158 -31.71 -10.71 23.31
C PRO A 158 -32.84 -9.82 22.77
N ARG A 159 -32.80 -8.50 22.98
CA ARG A 159 -33.82 -7.57 22.46
C ARG A 159 -33.76 -7.49 20.94
N GLU A 160 -32.57 -7.27 20.37
CA GLU A 160 -32.38 -7.21 18.92
C GLU A 160 -32.75 -8.55 18.27
N VAL A 161 -32.49 -9.68 18.94
CA VAL A 161 -32.92 -11.00 18.45
C VAL A 161 -34.45 -11.07 18.31
N LYS A 162 -35.20 -10.62 19.32
CA LYS A 162 -36.68 -10.59 19.28
C LYS A 162 -37.18 -9.67 18.17
N SER A 163 -36.59 -8.48 18.04
CA SER A 163 -36.91 -7.54 16.96
C SER A 163 -36.64 -8.15 15.58
N SER A 164 -35.59 -8.98 15.47
CA SER A 164 -35.21 -9.66 14.23
C SER A 164 -36.19 -10.73 13.78
N VAL A 165 -36.94 -11.34 14.71
CA VAL A 165 -38.08 -12.21 14.34
C VAL A 165 -39.10 -11.41 13.54
N LEU A 166 -39.53 -10.27 14.10
CA LEU A 166 -40.52 -9.39 13.48
C LEU A 166 -40.02 -8.82 12.15
N ILE A 167 -38.74 -8.47 12.07
CA ILE A 167 -38.09 -8.03 10.82
C ILE A 167 -38.19 -9.14 9.78
N LYS A 168 -37.81 -10.38 10.11
CA LYS A 168 -37.81 -11.50 9.15
C LYS A 168 -39.24 -11.85 8.70
N GLU A 169 -40.22 -11.81 9.60
CA GLU A 169 -41.64 -12.00 9.26
C GLU A 169 -42.13 -10.94 8.27
N LYS A 170 -41.82 -9.67 8.51
CA LYS A 170 -42.20 -8.55 7.63
C LYS A 170 -41.52 -8.63 6.27
N LEU A 171 -40.21 -8.90 6.22
CA LEU A 171 -39.49 -9.09 4.96
C LEU A 171 -40.10 -10.26 4.16
N THR A 172 -40.39 -11.38 4.81
CA THR A 172 -41.06 -12.53 4.18
C THR A 172 -42.44 -12.14 3.62
N SER A 173 -43.24 -11.38 4.37
CA SER A 173 -44.55 -10.89 3.89
C SER A 173 -44.46 -9.96 2.69
N LEU A 174 -43.31 -9.32 2.50
CA LEU A 174 -43.00 -8.44 1.37
C LEU A 174 -42.23 -9.17 0.25
N ASN A 175 -42.17 -10.51 0.28
CA ASN A 175 -41.39 -11.35 -0.65
C ASN A 175 -39.89 -10.97 -0.73
N CYS A 176 -39.35 -10.46 0.37
CA CYS A 176 -37.93 -10.16 0.52
C CYS A 176 -37.25 -11.30 1.29
N ASP A 177 -36.41 -12.06 0.59
CA ASP A 177 -35.68 -13.23 1.08
C ASP A 177 -34.16 -13.02 1.10
N ILE A 178 -33.72 -11.76 1.21
CA ILE A 178 -32.29 -11.43 1.31
C ILE A 178 -31.69 -12.06 2.58
N PRO A 179 -30.58 -12.80 2.48
CA PRO A 179 -29.97 -13.43 3.65
C PRO A 179 -29.51 -12.41 4.69
N LEU A 180 -29.87 -12.68 5.95
CA LEU A 180 -29.53 -11.82 7.08
C LEU A 180 -28.32 -12.38 7.84
N ILE A 181 -27.40 -11.48 8.23
CA ILE A 181 -26.19 -11.82 8.97
C ILE A 181 -26.21 -11.14 10.35
N ALA A 182 -26.07 -11.90 11.44
CA ALA A 182 -25.97 -11.34 12.78
C ALA A 182 -24.51 -10.93 13.10
N ASP A 183 -24.28 -9.70 13.55
CA ASP A 183 -22.96 -9.20 13.95
C ASP A 183 -22.76 -9.24 15.48
N ILE A 184 -22.24 -10.36 15.99
CA ILE A 184 -22.05 -10.60 17.43
C ILE A 184 -20.62 -10.27 17.86
N HIS A 185 -20.45 -9.71 19.06
CA HIS A 185 -19.14 -9.36 19.60
C HIS A 185 -18.78 -10.09 20.91
N PHE A 186 -19.63 -10.07 21.96
CA PHE A 186 -19.23 -10.47 23.33
C PHE A 186 -20.13 -11.51 24.02
N ASN A 187 -21.18 -12.02 23.35
CA ASN A 187 -22.21 -12.77 24.05
C ASN A 187 -22.54 -14.10 23.33
N PRO A 188 -21.96 -15.23 23.79
CA PRO A 188 -22.24 -16.56 23.25
C PRO A 188 -23.73 -16.93 23.29
N LYS A 189 -24.45 -16.53 24.35
CA LYS A 189 -25.90 -16.76 24.47
C LYS A 189 -26.68 -16.04 23.37
N VAL A 190 -26.34 -14.79 23.08
CA VAL A 190 -26.97 -14.05 21.98
C VAL A 190 -26.63 -14.69 20.64
N ALA A 191 -25.39 -15.15 20.43
CA ALA A 191 -25.01 -15.86 19.21
C ALA A 191 -25.86 -17.13 18.99
N LEU A 192 -26.09 -17.92 20.04
CA LEU A 192 -26.94 -19.11 19.99
C LEU A 192 -28.39 -18.76 19.64
N MET A 193 -28.93 -17.68 20.19
CA MET A 193 -30.29 -17.23 19.85
C MET A 193 -30.35 -16.71 18.40
N SER A 194 -29.33 -15.97 17.95
CA SER A 194 -29.24 -15.46 16.58
C SER A 194 -29.18 -16.58 15.53
N ALA A 195 -28.57 -17.73 15.84
CA ALA A 195 -28.49 -18.86 14.92
C ALA A 195 -29.88 -19.43 14.51
N GLU A 196 -30.93 -19.22 15.32
CA GLU A 196 -32.28 -19.67 15.00
C GLU A 196 -32.96 -18.80 13.93
N ILE A 197 -32.56 -17.54 13.81
CA ILE A 197 -33.24 -16.54 12.97
C ILE A 197 -32.41 -16.22 11.73
N TYR A 198 -31.11 -16.00 11.92
CA TYR A 198 -30.21 -15.50 10.89
C TYR A 198 -29.69 -16.62 9.99
N ASP A 199 -29.25 -16.25 8.80
CA ASP A 199 -28.71 -17.19 7.81
C ASP A 199 -27.20 -17.40 7.98
N LYS A 200 -26.54 -16.44 8.65
CA LYS A 200 -25.14 -16.50 9.03
C LYS A 200 -24.89 -15.74 10.34
N VAL A 201 -24.02 -16.27 11.21
CA VAL A 201 -23.57 -15.59 12.43
C VAL A 201 -22.11 -15.16 12.25
N ARG A 202 -21.81 -13.87 12.44
CA ARG A 202 -20.42 -13.39 12.52
C ARG A 202 -19.96 -13.43 13.98
N VAL A 203 -18.83 -14.06 14.20
CA VAL A 203 -18.08 -14.03 15.46
C VAL A 203 -16.73 -13.32 15.28
N ASN A 204 -16.26 -12.67 16.34
CA ASN A 204 -14.93 -12.06 16.40
C ASN A 204 -14.07 -12.83 17.41
N PRO A 205 -13.06 -13.59 16.97
CA PRO A 205 -12.23 -14.42 17.83
C PRO A 205 -11.69 -13.71 19.09
N GLY A 206 -11.19 -12.49 18.95
CA GLY A 206 -10.47 -11.86 20.05
C GLY A 206 -11.34 -11.27 21.16
N ASN A 207 -12.66 -11.22 20.98
CA ASN A 207 -13.60 -10.69 21.99
C ASN A 207 -14.78 -11.65 22.30
N TYR A 208 -14.90 -12.80 21.61
CA TYR A 208 -16.04 -13.71 21.77
C TYR A 208 -16.14 -14.30 23.19
N VAL A 209 -14.97 -14.59 23.80
CA VAL A 209 -14.84 -15.31 25.06
C VAL A 209 -14.38 -14.38 26.20
N ASP A 210 -13.37 -13.55 25.93
CA ASP A 210 -12.71 -12.71 26.94
C ASP A 210 -13.53 -11.47 27.37
N GLY A 211 -14.71 -11.25 26.77
CA GLY A 211 -15.55 -10.08 27.07
C GLY A 211 -14.89 -8.74 26.69
N ARG A 212 -15.10 -7.69 27.49
CA ARG A 212 -14.41 -6.39 27.29
C ARG A 212 -12.98 -6.50 27.84
N LYS A 213 -12.00 -6.06 27.06
CA LYS A 213 -10.56 -6.14 27.39
C LYS A 213 -10.25 -5.50 28.76
N ASN A 214 -9.82 -6.33 29.71
CA ASN A 214 -8.92 -5.92 30.79
C ASN A 214 -7.49 -6.23 30.30
N TRP A 215 -6.58 -5.26 30.38
CA TRP A 215 -5.18 -5.44 29.95
C TRP A 215 -4.39 -6.26 30.99
N ASP A 216 -4.87 -7.45 31.31
CA ASP A 216 -4.17 -8.35 32.21
C ASP A 216 -2.88 -8.84 31.55
N THR A 217 -1.78 -8.63 32.25
CA THR A 217 -0.40 -8.76 31.77
C THR A 217 0.07 -10.21 31.87
N LYS A 218 -0.78 -11.18 31.50
CA LYS A 218 -0.37 -12.58 31.50
C LYS A 218 0.51 -12.82 30.27
N VAL A 219 1.80 -13.07 30.53
CA VAL A 219 2.78 -13.43 29.49
C VAL A 219 2.77 -14.95 29.34
N TYR A 220 2.61 -15.42 28.11
CA TYR A 220 2.67 -16.84 27.77
C TYR A 220 4.07 -17.18 27.28
N ASP A 221 4.83 -17.94 28.07
CA ASP A 221 6.24 -18.23 27.78
C ASP A 221 6.44 -19.50 26.93
N SER A 222 5.44 -20.38 26.84
CA SER A 222 5.48 -21.60 26.02
C SER A 222 4.23 -21.79 25.15
N TYR A 223 4.39 -22.50 24.02
CA TYR A 223 3.27 -22.86 23.14
C TYR A 223 2.25 -23.78 23.83
N GLU A 224 2.70 -24.66 24.72
CA GLU A 224 1.82 -25.55 25.49
C GLU A 224 0.89 -24.78 26.43
N GLU A 225 1.42 -23.77 27.12
CA GLU A 225 0.59 -22.90 27.98
C GLU A 225 -0.43 -22.11 27.16
N PHE A 226 0.02 -21.55 26.03
CA PHE A 226 -0.85 -20.86 25.07
C PHE A 226 -1.98 -21.77 24.58
N LYS A 227 -1.66 -23.01 24.19
CA LYS A 227 -2.63 -23.99 23.68
C LYS A 227 -3.64 -24.41 24.76
N LYS A 228 -3.17 -24.68 25.99
CA LYS A 228 -4.05 -25.07 27.10
C LYS A 228 -5.09 -24.00 27.42
N SER A 229 -4.71 -22.73 27.36
CA SER A 229 -5.68 -21.63 27.52
C SER A 229 -6.68 -21.47 26.38
N GLY A 230 -6.48 -22.16 25.25
CA GLY A 230 -7.46 -22.26 24.16
C GLY A 230 -8.63 -23.22 24.45
N GLU A 231 -8.51 -24.12 25.44
CA GLU A 231 -9.57 -25.09 25.79
C GLU A 231 -10.87 -24.40 26.19
N TYR A 232 -10.79 -23.28 26.90
CA TYR A 232 -11.96 -22.48 27.26
C TYR A 232 -12.66 -21.86 26.04
N ILE A 233 -11.90 -21.49 25.01
CA ILE A 233 -12.48 -21.00 23.74
C ILE A 233 -13.27 -22.12 23.07
N GLU A 234 -12.71 -23.32 23.04
CA GLU A 234 -13.39 -24.50 22.50
C GLU A 234 -14.69 -24.79 23.27
N GLU A 235 -14.66 -24.82 24.60
CA GLU A 235 -15.83 -25.04 25.45
C GLU A 235 -16.96 -24.03 25.15
N MET A 236 -16.62 -22.75 25.05
CA MET A 236 -17.60 -21.68 24.85
C MET A 236 -18.11 -21.57 23.41
N PHE A 237 -17.30 -21.95 22.41
CA PHE A 237 -17.64 -21.80 21.00
C PHE A 237 -18.33 -23.04 20.41
N THR A 238 -18.01 -24.25 20.90
CA THR A 238 -18.60 -25.51 20.43
C THR A 238 -20.14 -25.52 20.39
N PRO A 239 -20.86 -25.01 21.41
CA PRO A 239 -22.33 -24.98 21.36
C PRO A 239 -22.89 -24.21 20.16
N LEU A 240 -22.23 -23.11 19.75
CA LEU A 240 -22.64 -22.36 18.57
C LEU A 240 -22.37 -23.15 17.29
N VAL A 241 -21.22 -23.81 17.20
CA VAL A 241 -20.83 -24.64 16.07
C VAL A 241 -21.84 -25.77 15.86
N GLU A 242 -22.17 -26.53 16.91
CA GLU A 242 -23.14 -27.62 16.85
C GLU A 242 -24.52 -27.13 16.44
N LYS A 243 -24.97 -26.01 17.01
CA LYS A 243 -26.28 -25.42 16.68
C LYS A 243 -26.34 -24.94 15.22
N CYS A 244 -25.29 -24.26 14.75
CA CYS A 244 -25.19 -23.84 13.35
C CYS A 244 -25.13 -25.06 12.40
N LYS A 245 -24.43 -26.14 12.78
CA LYS A 245 -24.42 -27.41 12.03
C LYS A 245 -25.82 -28.01 11.90
N GLN A 246 -26.55 -28.11 13.02
CA GLN A 246 -27.91 -28.65 13.05
C GLN A 246 -28.89 -27.81 12.20
N LEU A 247 -28.79 -26.48 12.30
CA LEU A 247 -29.67 -25.53 11.60
C LEU A 247 -29.21 -25.20 10.17
N LYS A 248 -28.10 -25.78 9.71
CA LYS A 248 -27.47 -25.51 8.40
C LYS A 248 -27.23 -24.01 8.17
N LYS A 249 -26.67 -23.36 9.19
CA LYS A 249 -26.31 -21.92 9.17
C LYS A 249 -24.82 -21.76 9.06
N ALA A 250 -24.38 -20.73 8.35
CA ALA A 250 -22.96 -20.44 8.21
C ALA A 250 -22.41 -19.64 9.39
N ILE A 251 -21.10 -19.77 9.65
CA ILE A 251 -20.38 -18.92 10.59
C ILE A 251 -19.32 -18.09 9.86
N ARG A 252 -19.25 -16.78 10.11
CA ARG A 252 -18.08 -15.99 9.71
C ARG A 252 -17.15 -15.79 10.90
N ILE A 253 -15.95 -16.34 10.81
CA ILE A 253 -14.85 -16.12 11.74
C ILE A 253 -14.09 -14.88 11.26
N GLY A 254 -14.28 -13.75 11.94
CA GLY A 254 -13.77 -12.46 11.48
C GLY A 254 -12.90 -11.74 12.49
N THR A 255 -11.59 -11.79 12.27
CA THR A 255 -10.59 -11.10 13.08
C THR A 255 -10.42 -9.66 12.63
N ASN A 256 -10.42 -8.73 13.58
CA ASN A 256 -10.04 -7.33 13.36
C ASN A 256 -8.70 -7.07 14.03
N HIS A 257 -7.80 -6.32 13.38
CA HIS A 257 -6.47 -5.98 13.92
C HIS A 257 -6.54 -5.39 15.34
N GLY A 258 -7.43 -4.42 15.56
CA GLY A 258 -7.60 -3.77 16.85
C GLY A 258 -8.12 -4.66 18.00
N SER A 259 -8.74 -5.80 17.68
CA SER A 259 -9.44 -6.62 18.65
C SER A 259 -8.81 -7.99 18.87
N LEU A 260 -7.49 -8.14 18.66
CA LEU A 260 -6.79 -9.38 19.05
C LEU A 260 -6.89 -9.61 20.57
N SER A 261 -7.07 -10.86 20.99
CA SER A 261 -7.10 -11.23 22.42
C SER A 261 -5.73 -11.00 23.07
N SER A 262 -5.71 -10.74 24.37
CA SER A 262 -4.46 -10.55 25.12
C SER A 262 -3.52 -11.75 24.98
N ARG A 263 -4.09 -12.96 24.89
CA ARG A 263 -3.34 -14.21 24.67
C ARG A 263 -2.62 -14.22 23.32
N VAL A 264 -3.33 -13.90 22.24
CA VAL A 264 -2.75 -13.83 20.89
C VAL A 264 -1.73 -12.70 20.82
N MET A 265 -2.04 -11.53 21.37
CA MET A 265 -1.11 -10.40 21.41
C MET A 265 0.16 -10.72 22.20
N SER A 266 0.06 -11.44 23.32
CA SER A 266 1.24 -11.84 24.10
C SER A 266 2.14 -12.80 23.35
N PHE A 267 1.57 -13.73 22.57
CA PHE A 267 2.34 -14.81 21.94
C PHE A 267 2.83 -14.45 20.53
N TYR A 268 1.94 -13.94 19.67
CA TYR A 268 2.23 -13.59 18.28
C TYR A 268 2.52 -12.10 18.06
N GLY A 269 2.28 -11.25 19.07
CA GLY A 269 2.35 -9.80 18.92
C GLY A 269 1.14 -9.21 18.19
N ASP A 270 1.15 -7.88 18.05
CA ASP A 270 0.21 -7.12 17.23
C ASP A 270 0.64 -7.22 15.76
N THR A 271 0.39 -8.37 15.13
CA THR A 271 0.93 -8.72 13.81
C THR A 271 -0.12 -9.33 12.87
N PRO A 272 0.06 -9.24 11.54
CA PRO A 272 -0.78 -9.96 10.58
C PRO A 272 -0.88 -11.47 10.85
N LEU A 273 0.23 -12.10 11.27
CA LEU A 273 0.23 -13.51 11.65
C LEU A 273 -0.62 -13.77 12.89
N GLY A 274 -0.56 -12.90 13.91
CA GLY A 274 -1.45 -12.98 15.08
C GLY A 274 -2.93 -12.95 14.69
N MET A 275 -3.29 -12.12 13.70
CA MET A 275 -4.66 -12.10 13.17
C MET A 275 -5.08 -13.43 12.54
N VAL A 276 -4.20 -14.03 11.74
CA VAL A 276 -4.43 -15.33 11.09
C VAL A 276 -4.61 -16.41 12.14
N MET A 277 -3.66 -16.52 13.07
CA MET A 277 -3.68 -17.57 14.08
C MET A 277 -4.89 -17.47 15.00
N SER A 278 -5.33 -16.26 15.34
CA SER A 278 -6.57 -16.06 16.11
C SER A 278 -7.80 -16.62 15.40
N ALA A 279 -7.89 -16.50 14.06
CA ALA A 279 -9.00 -17.09 13.32
C ALA A 279 -8.86 -18.62 13.16
N VAL A 280 -7.63 -19.10 12.97
CA VAL A 280 -7.33 -20.53 12.80
C VAL A 280 -7.76 -21.32 14.03
N GLU A 281 -7.55 -20.79 15.25
CA GLU A 281 -8.00 -21.45 16.49
C GLU A 281 -9.51 -21.72 16.50
N PHE A 282 -10.33 -20.74 16.10
CA PHE A 282 -11.78 -20.92 16.01
C PHE A 282 -12.16 -21.88 14.87
N ALA A 283 -11.42 -21.87 13.76
CA ALA A 283 -11.64 -22.78 12.65
C ALA A 283 -11.29 -24.23 12.99
N GLU A 284 -10.28 -24.45 13.83
CA GLU A 284 -9.93 -25.78 14.35
C GLU A 284 -11.06 -26.34 15.21
N VAL A 285 -11.71 -25.52 16.04
CA VAL A 285 -12.92 -25.92 16.79
C VAL A 285 -14.06 -26.32 15.83
N CYS A 286 -14.31 -25.52 14.79
CA CYS A 286 -15.29 -25.88 13.75
C CYS A 286 -14.99 -27.25 13.14
N ARG A 287 -13.74 -27.48 12.71
CA ARG A 287 -13.33 -28.74 12.07
C ARG A 287 -13.34 -29.93 13.00
N LYS A 288 -12.97 -29.76 14.28
CA LYS A 288 -13.03 -30.83 15.30
C LYS A 288 -14.46 -31.33 15.49
N ASN A 289 -15.44 -30.45 15.29
CA ASN A 289 -16.88 -30.76 15.32
C ASN A 289 -17.45 -31.09 13.92
N ASP A 290 -16.60 -31.32 12.92
CA ASP A 290 -16.98 -31.63 11.54
C ASP A 290 -17.98 -30.59 10.97
N PHE A 291 -17.73 -29.32 11.28
CA PHE A 291 -18.48 -28.18 10.75
C PHE A 291 -17.62 -27.43 9.73
N HIS A 292 -18.14 -27.32 8.50
CA HIS A 292 -17.40 -26.79 7.36
C HIS A 292 -18.06 -25.58 6.69
N ASP A 293 -19.24 -25.16 7.14
CA ASP A 293 -19.96 -23.99 6.62
C ASP A 293 -19.45 -22.69 7.27
N PHE A 294 -18.15 -22.43 7.17
CA PHE A 294 -17.56 -21.20 7.71
C PHE A 294 -16.71 -20.42 6.70
N VAL A 295 -16.56 -19.13 7.01
CA VAL A 295 -15.98 -18.10 6.15
C VAL A 295 -14.98 -17.29 6.96
N PHE A 296 -13.83 -16.96 6.39
CA PHE A 296 -12.82 -16.12 7.06
C PHE A 296 -12.95 -14.63 6.70
N SER A 297 -12.52 -13.76 7.61
CA SER A 297 -12.17 -12.36 7.30
C SER A 297 -11.05 -11.84 8.19
N MET A 298 -10.18 -10.99 7.62
CA MET A 298 -9.01 -10.39 8.26
C MET A 298 -9.03 -8.88 8.04
N LYS A 299 -9.70 -8.13 8.91
CA LYS A 299 -9.89 -6.70 8.67
C LYS A 299 -8.87 -5.83 9.40
N SER A 300 -8.36 -4.83 8.69
CA SER A 300 -7.57 -3.74 9.27
C SER A 300 -7.92 -2.43 8.58
N SER A 301 -7.80 -1.32 9.30
CA SER A 301 -7.82 0.03 8.74
C SER A 301 -6.48 0.37 8.08
N ASN A 302 -5.44 -0.45 8.30
CA ASN A 302 -4.20 -0.38 7.55
C ASN A 302 -4.24 -1.37 6.38
N VAL A 303 -4.30 -0.85 5.16
CA VAL A 303 -4.39 -1.65 3.93
C VAL A 303 -3.23 -2.63 3.79
N PHE A 304 -2.02 -2.24 4.20
CA PHE A 304 -0.85 -3.11 4.17
C PHE A 304 -1.01 -4.31 5.11
N VAL A 305 -1.45 -4.07 6.35
CA VAL A 305 -1.70 -5.13 7.35
C VAL A 305 -2.80 -6.07 6.86
N MET A 306 -3.88 -5.51 6.30
CA MET A 306 -5.00 -6.29 5.76
C MET A 306 -4.53 -7.24 4.64
N ILE A 307 -3.88 -6.71 3.60
CA ILE A 307 -3.42 -7.51 2.45
C ILE A 307 -2.47 -8.61 2.91
N HIS A 308 -1.50 -8.26 3.77
CA HIS A 308 -0.56 -9.23 4.31
C HIS A 308 -1.26 -10.33 5.12
N ALA A 309 -2.23 -10.00 5.97
CA ALA A 309 -2.99 -10.98 6.75
C ALA A 309 -3.80 -11.93 5.85
N TYR A 310 -4.42 -11.45 4.77
CA TYR A 310 -5.13 -12.34 3.84
C TYR A 310 -4.19 -13.25 3.05
N ARG A 311 -3.03 -12.76 2.60
CA ARG A 311 -2.03 -13.60 1.91
C ARG A 311 -1.47 -14.68 2.86
N LEU A 312 -1.18 -14.31 4.11
CA LEU A 312 -0.77 -15.27 5.15
C LEU A 312 -1.88 -16.29 5.45
N LEU A 313 -3.15 -15.85 5.51
CA LEU A 313 -4.28 -16.75 5.72
C LEU A 313 -4.37 -17.79 4.59
N VAL A 314 -4.26 -17.37 3.33
CA VAL A 314 -4.29 -18.30 2.18
C VAL A 314 -3.09 -19.25 2.23
N ASN A 315 -1.90 -18.74 2.54
CA ASN A 315 -0.72 -19.59 2.75
C ASN A 315 -0.96 -20.65 3.85
N GLU A 316 -1.56 -20.24 4.97
CA GLU A 316 -1.85 -21.12 6.09
C GLU A 316 -2.92 -22.17 5.75
N MET A 317 -3.89 -21.79 4.91
CA MET A 317 -4.88 -22.71 4.36
C MET A 317 -4.22 -23.74 3.43
N TYR A 318 -3.32 -23.36 2.52
CA TYR A 318 -2.59 -24.33 1.69
C TYR A 318 -1.77 -25.32 2.52
N LYS A 319 -1.08 -24.84 3.57
CA LYS A 319 -0.34 -25.70 4.50
C LYS A 319 -1.22 -26.74 5.18
N ARG A 320 -2.49 -26.40 5.42
CA ARG A 320 -3.49 -27.26 6.07
C ARG A 320 -4.37 -28.02 5.10
N SER A 321 -4.18 -27.85 3.79
CA SER A 321 -5.10 -28.35 2.76
C SER A 321 -6.55 -27.88 3.02
N TRP A 322 -6.70 -26.60 3.36
CA TRP A 322 -7.98 -25.93 3.54
C TRP A 322 -8.29 -25.03 2.34
N ASP A 323 -9.58 -24.78 2.13
CA ASP A 323 -10.15 -24.14 0.94
C ASP A 323 -11.40 -23.32 1.33
N TYR A 324 -11.40 -22.65 2.49
CA TYR A 324 -12.60 -21.94 2.98
C TYR A 324 -12.79 -20.58 2.30
N PRO A 325 -14.06 -20.15 2.05
CA PRO A 325 -14.34 -18.85 1.46
C PRO A 325 -13.83 -17.67 2.28
N ILE A 326 -13.52 -16.58 1.58
CA ILE A 326 -12.94 -15.37 2.14
C ILE A 326 -13.87 -14.17 1.95
N HIS A 327 -14.24 -13.53 3.05
CA HIS A 327 -14.87 -12.21 3.07
C HIS A 327 -13.80 -11.12 3.10
N LEU A 328 -13.77 -10.24 2.10
CA LEU A 328 -12.90 -9.07 2.07
C LEU A 328 -13.59 -7.80 2.57
N GLY A 329 -12.83 -6.94 3.24
CA GLY A 329 -13.25 -5.57 3.50
C GLY A 329 -12.25 -4.83 4.38
N VAL A 330 -11.96 -3.59 4.00
CA VAL A 330 -11.24 -2.65 4.85
C VAL A 330 -12.17 -2.20 5.97
N THR A 331 -11.66 -2.09 7.19
CA THR A 331 -12.42 -1.58 8.34
C THR A 331 -12.10 -0.10 8.54
N GLU A 332 -13.07 0.68 9.02
CA GLU A 332 -12.95 2.14 9.21
C GLU A 332 -12.34 2.85 8.00
N ALA A 333 -12.88 2.60 6.81
CA ALA A 333 -12.26 3.10 5.58
C ALA A 333 -12.26 4.64 5.51
N GLY A 334 -13.23 5.28 6.17
CA GLY A 334 -13.46 6.72 6.12
C GLY A 334 -14.63 7.09 5.22
N SER A 335 -14.77 8.39 4.95
CA SER A 335 -15.83 8.95 4.10
C SER A 335 -15.28 9.43 2.74
N VAL A 336 -16.18 9.59 1.78
CA VAL A 336 -15.93 10.21 0.46
C VAL A 336 -14.84 9.43 -0.31
N ASP A 337 -13.94 10.12 -1.01
CA ASP A 337 -12.96 9.51 -1.90
C ASP A 337 -11.86 8.78 -1.12
N ASP A 338 -11.49 9.24 0.08
CA ASP A 338 -10.48 8.58 0.90
C ASP A 338 -10.91 7.15 1.26
N GLY A 339 -12.17 6.97 1.70
CA GLY A 339 -12.72 5.65 2.03
C GLY A 339 -12.85 4.73 0.81
N ARG A 340 -13.21 5.28 -0.35
CA ARG A 340 -13.28 4.56 -1.62
C ARG A 340 -11.88 4.12 -2.08
N ILE A 341 -10.90 5.03 -2.10
CA ILE A 341 -9.50 4.74 -2.48
C ILE A 341 -8.92 3.65 -1.59
N LYS A 342 -9.05 3.81 -0.27
CA LYS A 342 -8.53 2.85 0.70
C LYS A 342 -9.14 1.47 0.51
N SER A 343 -10.46 1.41 0.29
CA SER A 343 -11.18 0.16 0.03
C SER A 343 -10.81 -0.48 -1.30
N CYS A 344 -10.70 0.31 -2.38
CA CYS A 344 -10.28 -0.18 -3.70
C CYS A 344 -8.84 -0.69 -3.69
N LEU A 345 -7.91 0.00 -3.01
CA LEU A 345 -6.54 -0.47 -2.86
C LEU A 345 -6.49 -1.79 -2.08
N GLY A 346 -7.20 -1.90 -0.95
CA GLY A 346 -7.19 -3.12 -0.13
C GLY A 346 -7.88 -4.31 -0.79
N ILE A 347 -9.14 -4.13 -1.18
CA ILE A 347 -9.96 -5.19 -1.76
C ILE A 347 -9.48 -5.52 -3.17
N GLY A 348 -9.24 -4.50 -4.01
CA GLY A 348 -8.81 -4.69 -5.40
C GLY A 348 -7.50 -5.46 -5.51
N SER A 349 -6.52 -5.17 -4.64
CA SER A 349 -5.24 -5.90 -4.66
C SER A 349 -5.41 -7.39 -4.42
N LEU A 350 -6.25 -7.76 -3.45
CA LEU A 350 -6.52 -9.17 -3.13
C LEU A 350 -7.34 -9.85 -4.23
N LEU A 351 -8.31 -9.15 -4.83
CA LEU A 351 -9.08 -9.67 -5.95
C LEU A 351 -8.21 -9.96 -7.18
N ILE A 352 -7.16 -9.16 -7.42
CA ILE A 352 -6.18 -9.38 -8.49
C ILE A 352 -5.31 -10.60 -8.18
N ASP A 353 -4.93 -10.80 -6.91
CA ASP A 353 -4.28 -12.04 -6.45
C ASP A 353 -5.25 -13.25 -6.45
N GLY A 354 -6.52 -13.08 -6.87
CA GLY A 354 -7.53 -14.13 -6.96
C GLY A 354 -8.23 -14.44 -5.64
N ILE A 355 -7.96 -13.68 -4.58
CA ILE A 355 -8.45 -13.92 -3.21
C ILE A 355 -9.76 -13.16 -3.02
N GLY A 356 -10.82 -13.84 -2.57
CA GLY A 356 -12.08 -13.22 -2.13
C GLY A 356 -13.33 -13.80 -2.80
N ASP A 357 -14.34 -14.09 -1.99
CA ASP A 357 -15.62 -14.70 -2.40
C ASP A 357 -16.83 -13.82 -2.05
N THR A 358 -16.63 -12.83 -1.20
CA THR A 358 -17.61 -11.80 -0.87
C THR A 358 -16.91 -10.55 -0.38
N ILE A 359 -17.46 -9.37 -0.67
CA ILE A 359 -16.83 -8.09 -0.33
C ILE A 359 -17.80 -7.16 0.41
N ARG A 360 -17.23 -6.26 1.22
CA ARG A 360 -17.93 -5.09 1.76
C ARG A 360 -16.97 -3.90 1.85
N MET A 361 -17.35 -2.76 1.27
CA MET A 361 -16.68 -1.47 1.48
C MET A 361 -17.27 -0.75 2.70
N SER A 362 -16.53 -0.66 3.80
CA SER A 362 -17.07 -0.11 5.06
C SER A 362 -16.90 1.42 5.11
N LEU A 363 -17.83 2.15 4.47
CA LEU A 363 -17.79 3.62 4.36
C LEU A 363 -18.50 4.29 5.54
N THR A 364 -18.06 5.49 5.93
CA THR A 364 -18.80 6.36 6.86
C THR A 364 -19.85 7.16 6.07
N GLU A 365 -20.78 6.46 5.45
CA GLU A 365 -21.90 6.97 4.63
C GLU A 365 -23.11 6.05 4.83
N ASP A 366 -24.24 6.36 4.19
CA ASP A 366 -25.39 5.45 4.23
C ASP A 366 -25.11 4.10 3.55
N PRO A 367 -25.71 2.99 4.02
CA PRO A 367 -25.38 1.63 3.59
C PRO A 367 -25.45 1.37 2.08
N TRP A 368 -26.34 2.06 1.37
CA TRP A 368 -26.51 1.91 -0.09
C TRP A 368 -25.36 2.54 -0.88
N TYR A 369 -24.65 3.53 -0.34
CA TYR A 369 -23.47 4.12 -0.99
C TYR A 369 -22.24 3.20 -0.93
N GLU A 370 -22.26 2.12 -0.13
CA GLU A 370 -21.23 1.07 -0.13
C GLU A 370 -21.28 0.20 -1.42
N LEU A 371 -22.46 0.08 -2.06
CA LEU A 371 -22.73 -0.95 -3.08
C LEU A 371 -22.24 -0.57 -4.48
N LEU A 372 -22.53 0.66 -4.93
CA LEU A 372 -22.10 1.14 -6.25
C LEU A 372 -20.58 1.06 -6.46
N PRO A 373 -19.71 1.60 -5.57
CA PRO A 373 -18.27 1.49 -5.74
C PRO A 373 -17.78 0.03 -5.61
N SER A 374 -18.47 -0.81 -4.82
CA SER A 374 -18.15 -2.25 -4.73
C SER A 374 -18.40 -2.95 -6.07
N ARG A 375 -19.51 -2.65 -6.74
CA ARG A 375 -19.83 -3.18 -8.08
C ARG A 375 -18.82 -2.71 -9.12
N LYS A 376 -18.56 -1.40 -9.18
CA LYS A 376 -17.56 -0.81 -10.09
C LYS A 376 -16.18 -1.43 -9.90
N LEU A 377 -15.80 -1.75 -8.66
CA LEU A 377 -14.54 -2.46 -8.36
C LEU A 377 -14.51 -3.86 -8.99
N LEU A 378 -15.56 -4.66 -8.80
CA LEU A 378 -15.64 -6.01 -9.38
C LEU A 378 -15.62 -5.96 -10.91
N GLU A 379 -16.36 -5.03 -11.52
CA GLU A 379 -16.38 -4.81 -12.97
C GLU A 379 -14.99 -4.39 -13.49
N SER A 380 -14.35 -3.43 -12.82
CA SER A 380 -13.00 -2.96 -13.19
C SER A 380 -11.95 -4.07 -13.09
N VAL A 381 -12.02 -4.91 -12.05
CA VAL A 381 -11.11 -6.07 -11.93
C VAL A 381 -11.33 -7.06 -13.07
N LYS A 382 -12.59 -7.35 -13.44
CA LYS A 382 -12.90 -8.24 -14.56
C LYS A 382 -12.44 -7.65 -15.91
N GLU A 383 -12.63 -6.35 -16.12
CA GLU A 383 -12.22 -5.64 -17.34
C GLU A 383 -10.68 -5.65 -17.49
N LEU A 384 -9.96 -5.32 -16.42
CA LEU A 384 -8.50 -5.20 -16.45
C LEU A 384 -7.78 -6.55 -16.39
N TYR A 385 -8.42 -7.56 -15.78
CA TYR A 385 -7.86 -8.89 -15.55
C TYR A 385 -8.90 -9.99 -15.85
N PRO A 386 -9.28 -10.17 -17.13
CA PRO A 386 -10.26 -11.17 -17.51
C PRO A 386 -9.78 -12.58 -17.18
N GLU A 387 -10.67 -13.41 -16.64
CA GLU A 387 -10.46 -14.85 -16.56
C GLU A 387 -10.57 -15.39 -18.00
N LYS A 388 -9.49 -15.94 -18.57
CA LYS A 388 -9.62 -16.66 -19.85
C LYS A 388 -10.55 -17.86 -19.62
N GLU A 389 -11.66 -17.93 -20.35
CA GLU A 389 -12.43 -19.17 -20.47
C GLU A 389 -11.47 -20.26 -20.97
N GLU A 390 -11.41 -21.39 -20.26
CA GLU A 390 -10.84 -22.59 -20.82
C GLU A 390 -11.71 -22.96 -22.02
N SER A 391 -11.21 -22.67 -23.22
CA SER A 391 -11.83 -23.14 -24.45
C SER A 391 -11.86 -24.66 -24.40
N SER A 392 -13.02 -25.23 -24.13
CA SER A 392 -13.35 -26.63 -24.33
C SER A 392 -13.40 -26.93 -25.84
N ASN A 393 -12.28 -26.76 -26.54
CA ASN A 393 -12.07 -27.25 -27.89
C ASN A 393 -10.61 -27.70 -28.01
N GLY A 394 -10.46 -29.01 -28.18
CA GLY A 394 -9.19 -29.74 -28.22
C GLY A 394 -8.32 -29.42 -29.43
N ASP A 395 -7.78 -28.22 -29.51
CA ASP A 395 -6.59 -27.94 -30.31
C ASP A 395 -5.39 -27.79 -29.38
N LYS A 396 -4.64 -28.90 -29.25
CA LYS A 396 -3.25 -28.90 -28.77
C LYS A 396 -2.37 -28.14 -29.77
N LYS A 397 -2.57 -26.83 -29.93
CA LYS A 397 -1.53 -25.96 -30.47
C LYS A 397 -0.64 -25.57 -29.30
N SER A 398 0.46 -26.30 -29.21
CA SER A 398 1.71 -25.93 -28.54
C SER A 398 1.54 -24.74 -27.59
N GLU A 399 1.18 -25.03 -26.35
CA GLU A 399 1.71 -24.25 -25.24
C GLU A 399 3.23 -24.37 -25.38
N SER A 400 3.82 -23.41 -26.10
CA SER A 400 5.20 -23.07 -25.83
C SER A 400 5.25 -22.90 -24.32
N LYS A 401 6.11 -23.69 -23.69
CA LYS A 401 6.78 -23.31 -22.45
C LYS A 401 7.56 -22.03 -22.76
N ASP A 402 6.88 -20.94 -23.10
CA ASP A 402 7.44 -19.62 -23.16
C ASP A 402 7.78 -19.30 -21.72
N GLU A 403 8.99 -19.68 -21.36
CA GLU A 403 9.81 -19.16 -20.27
C GLU A 403 8.98 -18.33 -19.28
N GLU A 404 8.23 -19.02 -18.40
CA GLU A 404 7.82 -18.44 -17.13
C GLU A 404 9.12 -18.19 -16.37
N GLY A 405 9.80 -17.10 -16.73
CA GLY A 405 10.99 -16.65 -16.05
C GLY A 405 10.61 -16.51 -14.58
N ASP A 406 11.49 -17.04 -13.73
CA ASP A 406 11.29 -17.08 -12.29
C ASP A 406 11.51 -15.69 -11.67
N TYR A 407 10.71 -14.72 -12.13
CA TYR A 407 10.73 -13.32 -11.74
C TYR A 407 10.00 -13.10 -10.42
N ASP A 408 9.59 -14.13 -9.69
CA ASP A 408 8.88 -13.99 -8.41
C ASP A 408 9.69 -14.49 -7.21
N LYS A 409 10.81 -15.19 -7.44
CA LYS A 409 11.77 -15.63 -6.40
C LYS A 409 12.25 -14.52 -5.44
N TRP A 410 12.13 -13.25 -5.82
CA TRP A 410 12.52 -12.12 -4.99
C TRP A 410 11.38 -11.58 -4.11
N ARG A 411 10.11 -11.90 -4.38
CA ARG A 411 8.96 -11.40 -3.62
C ARG A 411 8.73 -12.26 -2.38
N ASP A 412 9.00 -11.68 -1.21
CA ASP A 412 8.62 -12.28 0.07
C ASP A 412 7.36 -11.59 0.62
N PHE A 413 6.19 -12.17 0.34
CA PHE A 413 4.93 -11.63 0.86
C PHE A 413 4.85 -11.67 2.40
N ARG A 414 5.73 -12.40 3.08
CA ARG A 414 5.81 -12.48 4.55
C ARG A 414 6.60 -11.30 5.15
N ASN A 415 7.43 -10.65 4.34
CA ASN A 415 8.24 -9.50 4.78
C ASN A 415 8.45 -8.53 3.62
N ILE A 416 7.47 -7.64 3.41
CA ILE A 416 7.51 -6.63 2.36
C ILE A 416 8.33 -5.43 2.85
N GLU A 417 9.52 -5.23 2.28
CA GLU A 417 10.42 -4.11 2.56
C GLU A 417 10.51 -3.16 1.36
N ARG A 418 10.77 -1.87 1.63
CA ARG A 418 11.06 -0.91 0.54
C ARG A 418 12.44 -1.16 -0.05
N ARG A 419 12.56 -0.99 -1.35
CA ARG A 419 13.87 -0.96 -2.02
C ARG A 419 14.69 0.21 -1.52
N ASN A 420 16.01 0.01 -1.41
CA ASN A 420 16.95 1.10 -1.21
C ASN A 420 17.27 1.73 -2.56
N VAL A 421 16.75 2.94 -2.81
CA VAL A 421 16.86 3.65 -4.09
C VAL A 421 17.55 5.00 -3.93
N LYS A 422 18.09 5.53 -5.04
CA LYS A 422 18.66 6.88 -5.09
C LYS A 422 17.65 7.85 -5.71
N TYR A 423 17.08 8.74 -4.90
CA TYR A 423 16.07 9.73 -5.33
C TYR A 423 16.59 10.85 -6.24
N GLY A 424 17.83 10.74 -6.73
CA GLY A 424 18.52 11.78 -7.49
C GLY A 424 18.81 13.04 -6.68
N THR A 425 19.73 13.84 -7.19
CA THR A 425 20.00 15.21 -6.71
C THR A 425 19.43 16.20 -7.71
N SER A 426 18.89 17.33 -7.25
CA SER A 426 18.54 18.43 -8.15
C SER A 426 19.77 18.99 -8.86
N MET A 427 19.55 19.61 -10.02
CA MET A 427 20.57 20.42 -10.71
C MET A 427 20.75 21.80 -10.05
N LEU A 428 19.80 22.23 -9.23
CA LEU A 428 19.89 23.45 -8.43
C LEU A 428 20.09 23.09 -6.96
N ASN A 429 20.93 23.87 -6.28
CA ASN A 429 21.05 23.80 -4.83
C ASN A 429 20.05 24.77 -4.22
N TYR A 430 19.18 24.25 -3.35
CA TYR A 430 18.24 25.03 -2.58
C TYR A 430 18.69 25.09 -1.12
N ASN A 431 18.35 26.18 -0.44
CA ASN A 431 18.53 26.30 1.01
C ASN A 431 17.65 25.29 1.77
N ASP A 432 16.57 24.84 1.14
CA ASP A 432 15.66 23.82 1.67
C ASP A 432 16.11 22.44 1.18
N GLU A 433 16.62 21.61 2.10
CA GLU A 433 17.10 20.26 1.80
C GLU A 433 16.04 19.38 1.15
N THR A 434 14.75 19.62 1.41
CA THR A 434 13.65 18.84 0.82
C THR A 434 13.51 19.04 -0.69
N LYS A 435 14.08 20.13 -1.22
CA LYS A 435 14.08 20.45 -2.66
C LYS A 435 15.34 19.97 -3.38
N ASN A 436 16.35 19.52 -2.63
CA ASN A 436 17.63 19.06 -3.19
C ASN A 436 17.55 17.65 -3.79
N HIS A 437 16.44 16.94 -3.60
CA HIS A 437 16.18 15.67 -4.27
C HIS A 437 15.39 15.86 -5.57
N LEU A 438 15.68 15.00 -6.55
CA LEU A 438 14.92 14.98 -7.81
C LEU A 438 13.51 14.42 -7.60
N LEU A 439 13.39 13.44 -6.71
CA LEU A 439 12.13 12.83 -6.30
C LEU A 439 11.93 12.96 -4.79
N ASN A 440 10.68 12.95 -4.36
CA ASN A 440 10.31 12.93 -2.95
C ASN A 440 10.54 11.52 -2.37
N PRO A 441 11.37 11.35 -1.33
CA PRO A 441 11.64 10.04 -0.74
C PRO A 441 10.39 9.33 -0.19
N ASN A 442 9.37 10.10 0.18
CA ASN A 442 8.11 9.59 0.68
C ASN A 442 7.11 9.25 -0.43
N GLY A 443 7.43 9.49 -1.70
CA GLY A 443 6.55 9.18 -2.82
C GLY A 443 6.31 10.41 -3.69
N SER A 444 6.65 10.28 -4.97
CA SER A 444 6.57 11.38 -5.92
C SER A 444 5.27 11.42 -6.70
N VAL A 445 4.80 12.63 -6.99
CA VAL A 445 3.72 12.86 -7.96
C VAL A 445 4.26 13.70 -9.11
N GLY A 446 4.02 13.24 -10.33
CA GLY A 446 4.33 13.99 -11.53
C GLY A 446 3.07 14.34 -12.32
N THR A 447 3.14 15.41 -13.11
CA THR A 447 2.05 15.87 -13.98
C THR A 447 2.54 16.03 -15.41
N ILE A 448 1.71 15.69 -16.39
CA ILE A 448 1.99 15.96 -17.80
C ILE A 448 1.28 17.26 -18.22
N LEU A 449 2.02 18.17 -18.86
CA LEU A 449 1.53 19.47 -19.30
C LEU A 449 1.81 19.68 -20.79
N ASN A 450 0.95 20.46 -21.44
CA ASN A 450 1.18 21.05 -22.75
C ASN A 450 1.43 22.56 -22.60
N THR A 451 1.79 23.23 -23.70
CA THR A 451 2.09 24.67 -23.70
C THR A 451 0.86 25.55 -23.42
N HIS A 452 -0.37 25.04 -23.56
CA HIS A 452 -1.58 25.79 -23.23
C HIS A 452 -1.74 25.98 -21.72
N HIS A 453 -1.37 24.97 -20.92
CA HIS A 453 -1.39 25.06 -19.45
C HIS A 453 -0.47 26.17 -18.91
N LEU A 454 0.55 26.59 -19.68
CA LEU A 454 1.47 27.65 -19.29
C LEU A 454 0.89 29.07 -19.45
N ASN A 455 -0.31 29.21 -20.03
CA ASN A 455 -0.93 30.51 -20.27
C ASN A 455 -1.45 31.17 -18.99
N ASN A 456 -1.96 30.39 -18.04
CA ASN A 456 -2.48 30.90 -16.77
C ASN A 456 -1.65 30.37 -15.59
N ARG A 457 -0.60 31.12 -15.23
CA ARG A 457 0.35 30.68 -14.20
C ARG A 457 -0.29 30.47 -12.82
N ILE A 458 -1.24 31.31 -12.40
CA ILE A 458 -1.84 31.21 -11.06
C ILE A 458 -2.72 29.96 -10.98
N GLU A 459 -3.54 29.72 -12.00
CA GLU A 459 -4.36 28.52 -12.09
C GLU A 459 -3.51 27.25 -12.19
N LEU A 460 -2.42 27.31 -12.96
CA LEU A 460 -1.45 26.22 -13.04
C LEU A 460 -0.85 25.91 -11.67
N TYR A 461 -0.34 26.91 -10.95
CA TYR A 461 0.29 26.68 -9.64
C TYR A 461 -0.68 26.06 -8.64
N LYS A 462 -1.93 26.55 -8.61
CA LYS A 462 -3.00 25.95 -7.81
C LYS A 462 -3.26 24.50 -8.21
N SER A 463 -3.36 24.24 -9.52
CA SER A 463 -3.59 22.89 -10.08
C SER A 463 -2.45 21.90 -9.79
N LEU A 464 -1.24 22.42 -9.58
CA LEU A 464 -0.04 21.66 -9.22
C LEU A 464 0.14 21.53 -7.69
N GLY A 465 -0.78 22.07 -6.88
CA GLY A 465 -0.71 22.06 -5.42
C GLY A 465 0.43 22.91 -4.83
N LEU A 466 0.94 23.88 -5.59
CA LEU A 466 2.04 24.76 -5.17
C LEU A 466 1.50 25.91 -4.33
N ASP A 467 2.21 26.24 -3.25
CA ASP A 467 1.95 27.46 -2.49
C ASP A 467 2.44 28.67 -3.30
N ILE A 468 1.75 29.80 -3.19
CA ILE A 468 2.14 31.03 -3.87
C ILE A 468 2.66 32.01 -2.82
N VAL A 469 3.96 32.26 -2.82
CA VAL A 469 4.64 33.16 -1.89
C VAL A 469 5.22 34.32 -2.68
N ASN A 470 4.78 35.54 -2.40
CA ASN A 470 5.17 36.75 -3.15
C ASN A 470 4.96 36.62 -4.67
N GLY A 471 3.90 35.91 -5.09
CA GLY A 471 3.57 35.68 -6.50
C GLY A 471 4.43 34.62 -7.21
N LEU A 472 5.33 33.92 -6.49
CA LEU A 472 6.15 32.83 -7.01
C LEU A 472 5.70 31.48 -6.44
N PRO A 473 5.82 30.39 -7.22
CA PRO A 473 5.46 29.07 -6.75
C PRO A 473 6.48 28.53 -5.75
N ASN A 474 5.99 27.82 -4.74
CA ASN A 474 6.79 27.15 -3.74
C ASN A 474 6.24 25.74 -3.50
N LYS A 475 7.12 24.73 -3.49
CA LYS A 475 6.73 23.36 -3.17
C LYS A 475 6.14 23.24 -1.77
N SER A 476 5.12 22.39 -1.67
CA SER A 476 4.42 22.04 -0.43
C SER A 476 4.30 20.51 -0.33
N LEU A 477 3.79 20.00 0.80
CA LEU A 477 3.52 18.57 0.93
C LEU A 477 2.45 18.07 -0.05
N GLN A 478 1.56 18.94 -0.50
CA GLN A 478 0.49 18.65 -1.46
C GLN A 478 0.88 18.97 -2.90
N SER A 479 2.07 19.53 -3.13
CA SER A 479 2.51 19.85 -4.48
C SER A 479 3.04 18.65 -5.24
N VAL A 480 2.99 18.73 -6.56
CA VAL A 480 3.75 17.81 -7.42
C VAL A 480 5.26 18.04 -7.27
N ASP A 481 6.04 17.05 -7.68
CA ASP A 481 7.51 17.09 -7.59
C ASP A 481 8.18 17.43 -8.91
N PHE A 482 7.56 17.03 -10.02
CA PHE A 482 8.05 17.32 -11.35
C PHE A 482 6.90 17.44 -12.35
N VAL A 483 7.17 18.09 -13.48
CA VAL A 483 6.26 18.19 -14.62
C VAL A 483 6.93 17.68 -15.88
N ILE A 484 6.17 17.00 -16.74
CA ILE A 484 6.59 16.57 -18.07
C ILE A 484 5.93 17.50 -19.08
N LEU A 485 6.72 18.30 -19.78
CA LEU A 485 6.27 19.12 -20.90
C LEU A 485 6.28 18.29 -22.18
N GLU A 486 5.09 18.01 -22.73
CA GLU A 486 4.97 17.30 -24.02
C GLU A 486 5.54 18.13 -25.18
N ASP A 487 5.40 19.46 -25.07
CA ASP A 487 5.98 20.45 -25.96
C ASP A 487 6.63 21.57 -25.13
N VAL A 488 7.73 22.11 -25.64
CA VAL A 488 8.46 23.21 -25.02
C VAL A 488 8.03 24.55 -25.64
N PRO A 489 7.90 25.62 -24.84
CA PRO A 489 7.61 26.95 -25.39
C PRO A 489 8.73 27.43 -26.31
N TYR A 490 8.37 28.14 -27.39
CA TYR A 490 9.33 28.72 -28.31
C TYR A 490 10.10 29.88 -27.66
N PHE A 491 11.28 30.21 -28.20
CA PHE A 491 12.14 31.28 -27.69
C PHE A 491 11.46 32.66 -27.58
N HIS A 492 10.45 32.95 -28.41
CA HIS A 492 9.70 34.23 -28.38
C HIS A 492 8.50 34.22 -27.42
N GLU A 493 8.13 33.07 -26.84
CA GLU A 493 7.02 32.94 -25.89
C GLU A 493 7.48 33.25 -24.45
N TYR A 494 7.95 34.49 -24.22
CA TYR A 494 8.59 34.93 -22.97
C TYR A 494 7.76 34.62 -21.71
N ASN A 495 6.43 34.82 -21.77
CA ASN A 495 5.55 34.53 -20.63
C ASN A 495 5.56 33.05 -20.26
N LYS A 496 5.51 32.14 -21.24
CA LYS A 496 5.51 30.69 -21.00
C LYS A 496 6.87 30.21 -20.49
N GLN A 497 7.97 30.71 -21.06
CA GLN A 497 9.32 30.42 -20.55
C GLN A 497 9.52 30.90 -19.13
N ARG A 498 9.00 32.08 -18.79
CA ARG A 498 9.02 32.61 -17.43
C ARG A 498 8.31 31.65 -16.47
N VAL A 499 7.14 31.11 -16.83
CA VAL A 499 6.42 30.13 -16.00
C VAL A 499 7.28 28.88 -15.78
N VAL A 500 7.93 28.35 -16.82
CA VAL A 500 8.83 27.19 -16.70
C VAL A 500 10.00 27.48 -15.77
N LYS A 501 10.61 28.67 -15.89
CA LYS A 501 11.68 29.12 -14.99
C LYS A 501 11.19 29.24 -13.54
N GLU A 502 10.03 29.86 -13.32
CA GLU A 502 9.41 30.02 -11.99
C GLU A 502 9.12 28.65 -11.34
N LEU A 503 8.67 27.64 -12.12
CA LEU A 503 8.49 26.26 -11.62
C LEU A 503 9.81 25.63 -11.17
N ILE A 504 10.86 25.74 -11.99
CA ILE A 504 12.20 25.22 -11.66
C ILE A 504 12.71 25.89 -10.38
N GLU A 505 12.68 27.22 -10.29
CA GLU A 505 13.13 27.97 -9.10
C GLU A 505 12.27 27.66 -7.86
N GLY A 506 11.00 27.32 -8.05
CA GLY A 506 10.10 26.85 -6.98
C GLY A 506 10.39 25.44 -6.46
N GLY A 507 11.29 24.70 -7.13
CA GLY A 507 11.71 23.34 -6.79
C GLY A 507 11.00 22.24 -7.57
N VAL A 508 10.17 22.58 -8.56
CA VAL A 508 9.48 21.61 -9.43
C VAL A 508 10.36 21.30 -10.63
N HIS A 509 10.82 20.06 -10.74
CA HIS A 509 11.71 19.68 -11.84
C HIS A 509 10.94 19.59 -13.15
N VAL A 510 11.56 20.07 -14.24
CA VAL A 510 10.94 20.07 -15.56
C VAL A 510 11.60 19.00 -16.41
N ILE A 511 10.78 18.17 -17.04
CA ILE A 511 11.20 17.06 -17.90
C ILE A 511 10.58 17.27 -19.27
N SER A 512 11.29 16.97 -20.34
CA SER A 512 10.71 17.01 -21.69
C SER A 512 11.41 16.02 -22.63
N PRO A 513 10.71 15.46 -23.65
CA PRO A 513 11.36 14.61 -24.65
C PRO A 513 12.57 15.30 -25.28
N ILE A 514 13.67 14.57 -25.39
CA ILE A 514 14.95 15.14 -25.84
C ILE A 514 14.84 15.76 -27.24
N ALA A 515 14.01 15.17 -28.12
CA ALA A 515 13.72 15.67 -29.46
C ALA A 515 13.08 17.08 -29.46
N LYS A 516 12.31 17.42 -28.43
CA LYS A 516 11.67 18.74 -28.28
C LYS A 516 12.66 19.79 -27.78
N LEU A 517 13.53 19.38 -26.84
CA LEU A 517 14.57 20.24 -26.28
C LEU A 517 15.67 20.60 -27.29
N ARG A 518 15.85 19.78 -28.33
CA ARG A 518 16.79 20.04 -29.43
C ARG A 518 16.59 21.42 -30.06
N PHE A 519 15.35 21.74 -30.39
CA PHE A 519 15.03 22.96 -31.12
C PHE A 519 14.87 24.18 -30.21
N ASN A 520 14.43 23.96 -28.96
CA ASN A 520 14.25 25.02 -27.97
C ASN A 520 14.80 24.55 -26.61
N PRO A 521 16.13 24.65 -26.38
CA PRO A 521 16.73 24.18 -25.14
C PRO A 521 16.32 25.07 -23.96
N ILE A 522 15.87 24.43 -22.88
CA ILE A 522 15.54 25.10 -21.62
C ILE A 522 16.56 24.64 -20.57
N LYS A 523 17.25 25.61 -19.95
CA LYS A 523 18.27 25.33 -18.94
C LYS A 523 17.65 24.61 -17.73
N PHE A 524 18.37 23.64 -17.18
CA PHE A 524 17.94 22.82 -16.04
C PHE A 524 16.70 21.94 -16.31
N THR A 525 16.34 21.72 -17.59
CA THR A 525 15.37 20.71 -17.97
C THR A 525 16.04 19.34 -18.12
N ILE A 526 15.35 18.30 -17.69
CA ILE A 526 15.79 16.90 -17.73
C ILE A 526 15.31 16.26 -19.03
N GLY A 527 16.22 15.57 -19.72
CA GLY A 527 15.90 14.88 -20.96
C GLY A 527 15.12 13.59 -20.72
N LEU A 528 13.95 13.44 -21.33
CA LEU A 528 13.20 12.19 -21.37
C LEU A 528 13.60 11.39 -22.61
N VAL A 529 14.03 10.15 -22.40
CA VAL A 529 14.46 9.22 -23.46
C VAL A 529 13.85 7.84 -23.25
N THR A 530 13.73 7.06 -24.32
CA THR A 530 13.41 5.63 -24.30
C THR A 530 14.66 4.80 -24.01
N VAL A 531 14.49 3.51 -23.69
CA VAL A 531 15.62 2.56 -23.53
C VAL A 531 16.47 2.50 -24.81
N LYS A 532 15.84 2.50 -25.99
CA LYS A 532 16.53 2.50 -27.29
C LYS A 532 17.39 3.75 -27.47
N GLU A 533 16.80 4.93 -27.26
CA GLU A 533 17.51 6.21 -27.36
C GLU A 533 18.67 6.29 -26.34
N TYR A 534 18.48 5.81 -25.11
CA TYR A 534 19.54 5.76 -24.11
C TYR A 534 20.69 4.84 -24.54
N ARG A 535 20.40 3.62 -25.02
CA ARG A 535 21.43 2.69 -25.51
C ARG A 535 22.26 3.31 -26.63
N MET A 536 21.59 4.02 -27.53
CA MET A 536 22.25 4.73 -28.61
C MET A 536 23.16 5.81 -28.02
N LEU A 537 22.64 6.69 -27.15
CA LEU A 537 23.40 7.76 -26.50
C LEU A 537 24.70 7.29 -25.83
N ILE A 538 24.67 6.12 -25.20
CA ILE A 538 25.86 5.59 -24.52
C ILE A 538 26.84 4.90 -25.49
N ARG A 539 26.37 4.41 -26.64
CA ARG A 539 27.21 3.72 -27.64
C ARG A 539 27.94 4.67 -28.59
N SER A 540 27.44 5.90 -28.80
CA SER A 540 28.16 6.87 -29.62
C SER A 540 29.48 7.27 -28.99
N LYS A 541 30.60 6.98 -29.66
CA LYS A 541 31.88 7.63 -29.37
C LYS A 541 31.75 9.13 -29.69
N PRO A 542 32.33 10.04 -28.90
CA PRO A 542 32.39 11.45 -29.28
C PRO A 542 33.21 11.56 -30.58
N SER A 543 32.55 11.87 -31.69
CA SER A 543 33.25 12.07 -32.95
C SER A 543 34.09 13.35 -32.86
N GLN A 544 35.40 13.23 -33.10
CA GLN A 544 36.31 14.37 -33.23
C GLN A 544 36.09 15.04 -34.59
N TYR A 545 35.01 15.82 -34.72
CA TYR A 545 34.92 16.81 -35.80
C TYR A 545 35.21 18.18 -35.20
N TYR A 546 36.47 18.61 -35.26
CA TYR A 546 36.85 19.99 -35.00
C TYR A 546 36.43 20.85 -36.21
N PHE A 547 35.73 21.95 -35.96
CA PHE A 547 35.63 23.03 -36.94
C PHE A 547 37.00 23.71 -37.04
N ASP A 548 37.63 23.64 -38.21
CA ASP A 548 38.83 24.41 -38.49
C ASP A 548 38.44 25.89 -38.68
N GLU A 549 38.63 26.70 -37.63
CA GLU A 549 38.33 28.14 -37.64
C GLU A 549 39.24 28.95 -38.60
N LYS A 550 40.19 28.33 -39.32
CA LYS A 550 41.12 29.05 -40.21
C LYS A 550 40.66 29.27 -41.65
N ASN A 551 39.51 28.74 -42.08
CA ASN A 551 39.02 28.96 -43.46
C ASN A 551 37.66 29.66 -43.50
N LYS A 552 37.66 30.98 -43.27
CA LYS A 552 36.46 31.83 -43.41
C LYS A 552 36.11 32.24 -44.85
N ASN A 553 36.89 31.86 -45.86
CA ASN A 553 36.74 32.41 -47.22
C ASN A 553 36.63 31.37 -48.35
N ASN A 554 35.88 30.28 -48.17
CA ASN A 554 35.47 29.48 -49.32
C ASN A 554 34.07 28.86 -49.13
N SER A 555 33.18 29.13 -50.08
CA SER A 555 31.76 28.76 -50.09
C SER A 555 31.48 27.27 -50.38
N ASN A 556 32.40 26.37 -50.03
CA ASN A 556 32.22 24.93 -50.16
C ASN A 556 32.70 24.23 -48.88
N ASN A 557 31.78 24.06 -47.92
CA ASN A 557 32.00 23.23 -46.73
C ASN A 557 32.10 21.75 -47.14
N ARG A 558 33.33 21.26 -47.37
CA ARG A 558 33.62 19.83 -47.35
C ARG A 558 34.15 19.45 -45.97
N LEU A 559 33.43 18.56 -45.29
CA LEU A 559 33.90 17.87 -44.09
C LEU A 559 35.20 17.11 -44.44
N VAL A 560 36.29 17.45 -43.77
CA VAL A 560 37.54 16.68 -43.83
C VAL A 560 37.51 15.73 -42.63
N GLY A 561 37.22 14.45 -42.89
CA GLY A 561 37.43 13.38 -41.91
C GLY A 561 38.92 13.06 -41.85
N ILE A 562 39.53 13.13 -40.67
CA ILE A 562 40.88 12.61 -40.44
C ILE A 562 40.70 11.14 -40.05
N ASN A 563 41.03 10.22 -40.96
CA ASN A 563 41.29 8.83 -40.60
C ASN A 563 42.62 8.80 -39.83
N LEU A 564 42.55 8.61 -38.51
CA LEU A 564 43.67 8.09 -37.74
C LEU A 564 43.50 6.58 -37.70
N ASP A 565 44.03 5.89 -38.71
CA ASP A 565 44.41 4.48 -38.69
C ASP A 565 45.24 4.21 -39.96
N GLU A 566 46.49 4.68 -39.97
CA GLU A 566 47.53 4.07 -40.81
C GLU A 566 48.25 3.04 -39.93
N GLU A 567 47.89 1.76 -40.09
CA GLU A 567 48.84 0.68 -40.36
C GLU A 567 48.11 -0.66 -40.56
N ASN A 568 48.31 -1.24 -41.75
CA ASN A 568 48.11 -2.63 -42.17
C ASN A 568 46.70 -3.07 -42.66
N GLY A 569 46.55 -3.04 -43.99
CA GLY A 569 46.28 -4.26 -44.76
C GLY A 569 44.83 -4.62 -45.13
N GLU A 570 44.45 -4.19 -46.34
CA GLU A 570 43.57 -4.85 -47.32
C GLU A 570 42.23 -5.51 -46.88
N GLY A 571 41.12 -4.96 -47.40
CA GLY A 571 39.86 -5.70 -47.54
C GLY A 571 38.64 -4.80 -47.52
N GLY A 572 38.16 -4.40 -48.70
CA GLY A 572 37.05 -3.48 -48.88
C GLY A 572 35.71 -3.92 -48.26
N GLY A 573 34.94 -2.91 -47.86
CA GLY A 573 33.58 -3.05 -47.34
C GLY A 573 33.09 -1.75 -46.72
N GLY A 574 33.18 -0.63 -47.45
CA GLY A 574 32.55 0.61 -47.02
C GLY A 574 31.02 0.44 -47.07
N THR A 575 30.42 0.11 -45.93
CA THR A 575 28.98 0.20 -45.75
C THR A 575 28.59 1.67 -45.88
N MET A 576 27.84 2.01 -46.93
CA MET A 576 27.11 3.28 -46.96
C MET A 576 26.19 3.29 -45.74
N GLU A 577 26.50 4.11 -44.74
CA GLU A 577 25.57 4.42 -43.64
C GLU A 577 24.25 4.89 -44.27
N SER A 578 23.12 4.33 -43.85
CA SER A 578 21.81 4.75 -44.35
C SER A 578 21.54 6.22 -44.00
N GLU A 579 20.67 6.91 -44.75
CA GLU A 579 20.25 8.29 -44.40
C GLU A 579 19.74 8.39 -42.96
N ASP A 580 19.04 7.34 -42.49
CA ASP A 580 18.60 7.19 -41.11
C ASP A 580 19.78 7.13 -40.13
N GLU A 581 20.85 6.39 -40.43
CA GLU A 581 22.06 6.30 -39.59
C GLU A 581 22.84 7.62 -39.54
N LEU A 582 22.88 8.36 -40.66
CA LEU A 582 23.61 9.62 -40.77
C LEU A 582 22.86 10.77 -40.05
N GLU A 583 21.53 10.82 -40.17
CA GLU A 583 20.68 11.75 -39.42
C GLU A 583 20.76 11.47 -37.91
N LEU A 584 20.88 10.19 -37.54
CA LEU A 584 21.03 9.73 -36.18
C LEU A 584 22.42 10.02 -35.60
N ASN A 585 23.50 9.85 -36.36
CA ASN A 585 24.84 10.24 -35.94
C ASN A 585 24.95 11.77 -35.74
N ARG A 586 24.25 12.57 -36.56
CA ARG A 586 24.10 14.03 -36.35
C ARG A 586 23.29 14.35 -35.10
N LEU A 587 22.19 13.63 -34.86
CA LEU A 587 21.37 13.73 -33.65
C LEU A 587 22.25 13.54 -32.40
N MET A 588 23.16 12.57 -32.45
CA MET A 588 23.95 12.11 -31.30
C MET A 588 25.07 13.05 -30.88
N ASN A 589 25.65 13.81 -31.81
CA ASN A 589 26.62 14.86 -31.49
C ASN A 589 25.98 16.07 -30.78
N GLU A 590 24.71 16.39 -31.06
CA GLU A 590 23.97 17.47 -30.37
C GLU A 590 23.43 17.02 -29.00
N LEU A 591 23.09 15.73 -28.85
CA LEU A 591 22.54 15.14 -27.62
C LEU A 591 23.56 14.93 -26.48
N ASN A 592 24.86 15.15 -26.72
CA ASN A 592 25.97 14.96 -25.77
C ASN A 592 26.00 15.91 -24.54
N LYS A 593 24.88 16.52 -24.14
CA LYS A 593 24.86 17.70 -23.23
C LYS A 593 23.69 17.81 -22.24
N PHE A 594 23.06 16.71 -21.82
CA PHE A 594 22.13 16.79 -20.67
C PHE A 594 22.86 16.39 -19.39
N GLU A 595 22.67 17.15 -18.31
CA GLU A 595 23.21 16.76 -17.00
C GLU A 595 22.47 15.53 -16.47
N LYS A 596 21.15 15.49 -16.65
CA LYS A 596 20.29 14.41 -16.17
C LYS A 596 19.31 13.91 -17.22
N LEU A 597 19.03 12.61 -17.14
CA LEU A 597 18.08 11.89 -17.98
C LEU A 597 17.02 11.18 -17.15
N VAL A 598 15.84 11.00 -17.75
CA VAL A 598 14.79 10.10 -17.27
C VAL A 598 14.51 9.10 -18.37
N VAL A 599 14.44 7.83 -18.01
CA VAL A 599 14.26 6.74 -18.98
C VAL A 599 12.83 6.22 -18.91
N LYS A 600 12.13 6.24 -20.05
CA LYS A 600 10.81 5.66 -20.22
C LYS A 600 10.93 4.19 -20.63
N ILE A 601 10.20 3.33 -19.93
CA ILE A 601 10.03 1.91 -20.22
C ILE A 601 8.55 1.65 -20.52
N THR A 602 8.28 0.91 -21.59
CA THR A 602 6.92 0.65 -22.08
C THR A 602 6.44 -0.78 -21.83
N GLY A 603 7.35 -1.68 -21.47
CA GLY A 603 7.10 -3.11 -21.31
C GLY A 603 7.28 -3.91 -22.60
N ASN A 604 7.33 -3.24 -23.76
CA ASN A 604 7.61 -3.88 -25.06
C ASN A 604 9.10 -4.23 -25.23
N GLU A 605 9.97 -3.66 -24.39
CA GLU A 605 11.41 -3.95 -24.40
C GLU A 605 11.65 -5.42 -24.01
N THR A 606 12.63 -6.07 -24.62
CA THR A 606 13.00 -7.45 -24.28
C THR A 606 13.76 -7.52 -22.94
N ASP A 607 13.84 -8.72 -22.34
CA ASP A 607 14.60 -8.90 -21.09
C ASP A 607 16.07 -8.55 -21.27
N GLU A 608 16.65 -8.87 -22.44
CA GLU A 608 18.03 -8.52 -22.80
C GLU A 608 18.22 -6.99 -22.87
N GLU A 609 17.29 -6.28 -23.50
CA GLU A 609 17.36 -4.82 -23.61
C GLU A 609 17.32 -4.13 -22.24
N LEU A 610 16.44 -4.59 -21.35
CA LEU A 610 16.30 -4.08 -19.99
C LEU A 610 17.50 -4.45 -19.11
N MET A 611 17.99 -5.68 -19.19
CA MET A 611 19.19 -6.10 -18.46
C MET A 611 20.43 -5.32 -18.90
N GLU A 612 20.60 -5.09 -20.21
CA GLU A 612 21.69 -4.27 -20.73
C GLU A 612 21.59 -2.84 -20.18
N PHE A 613 20.41 -2.24 -20.19
CA PHE A 613 20.16 -0.92 -19.63
C PHE A 613 20.54 -0.83 -18.15
N PHE A 614 20.00 -1.70 -17.29
CA PHE A 614 20.28 -1.67 -15.85
C PHE A 614 21.75 -1.89 -15.53
N ASN A 615 22.41 -2.83 -16.22
CA ASN A 615 23.83 -3.08 -16.04
C ASN A 615 24.70 -1.90 -16.51
N THR A 616 24.33 -1.25 -17.61
CA THR A 616 25.03 -0.06 -18.13
C THR A 616 24.92 1.10 -17.15
N TYR A 617 23.73 1.38 -16.64
CA TYR A 617 23.51 2.38 -15.61
C TYR A 617 24.39 2.12 -14.37
N LYS A 618 24.44 0.87 -13.86
CA LYS A 618 25.28 0.53 -12.70
C LYS A 618 26.77 0.70 -12.97
N LYS A 619 27.24 0.32 -14.16
CA LYS A 619 28.64 0.54 -14.56
C LYS A 619 28.99 2.02 -14.55
N GLN A 620 28.13 2.86 -15.13
CA GLN A 620 28.32 4.31 -15.11
C GLN A 620 28.34 4.85 -13.68
N ALA A 621 27.34 4.50 -12.85
CA ALA A 621 27.25 4.94 -11.47
C ALA A 621 28.51 4.62 -10.64
N ASN A 622 29.19 3.50 -10.91
CA ASN A 622 30.42 3.10 -10.23
C ASN A 622 31.70 3.78 -10.77
N GLN A 623 31.73 4.17 -12.05
CA GLN A 623 32.88 4.84 -12.68
C GLN A 623 32.91 6.36 -12.42
N LEU A 624 31.80 6.95 -11.99
CA LEU A 624 31.53 8.40 -11.95
C LEU A 624 32.12 9.18 -10.76
N ASN A 625 33.14 8.67 -10.06
CA ASN A 625 33.70 9.37 -8.90
C ASN A 625 34.63 10.56 -9.22
N ASN A 626 34.93 10.93 -10.48
CA ASN A 626 35.95 11.96 -10.73
C ASN A 626 35.89 12.86 -12.01
N LYS A 627 34.79 12.97 -12.78
CA LYS A 627 34.66 13.98 -13.88
C LYS A 627 33.19 14.23 -14.26
N GLU A 628 32.90 15.40 -14.85
CA GLU A 628 31.56 15.96 -15.21
C GLU A 628 30.44 14.91 -15.41
N LYS A 629 29.40 14.98 -14.57
CA LYS A 629 28.23 14.08 -14.53
C LYS A 629 27.24 14.37 -15.67
N LYS A 630 27.61 14.11 -16.92
CA LYS A 630 26.67 14.19 -18.06
C LYS A 630 25.93 12.88 -18.24
N ASN A 631 24.67 12.97 -18.67
CA ASN A 631 23.75 11.87 -18.96
C ASN A 631 23.44 10.96 -17.75
N GLU A 632 23.48 11.49 -16.52
CA GLU A 632 23.13 10.73 -15.32
C GLU A 632 21.63 10.39 -15.32
N VAL A 633 21.29 9.11 -15.27
CA VAL A 633 19.88 8.68 -15.16
C VAL A 633 19.39 8.92 -13.75
N GLY A 634 18.37 9.76 -13.60
CA GLY A 634 17.76 10.08 -12.31
C GLY A 634 16.71 9.07 -11.87
N PHE A 635 15.82 8.66 -12.78
CA PHE A 635 14.74 7.71 -12.50
C PHE A 635 14.11 7.13 -13.77
N ILE A 636 13.24 6.14 -13.57
CA ILE A 636 12.50 5.44 -14.62
C ILE A 636 11.03 5.86 -14.59
N ILE A 637 10.42 6.05 -15.76
CA ILE A 637 8.96 6.16 -15.92
C ILE A 637 8.45 4.88 -16.56
N LEU A 638 7.51 4.19 -15.90
CA LEU A 638 6.78 3.05 -16.45
C LEU A 638 5.50 3.53 -17.11
N GLU A 639 5.52 3.61 -18.44
CA GLU A 639 4.36 3.90 -19.27
C GLU A 639 3.98 2.62 -20.01
N ILE A 640 3.35 1.69 -19.30
CA ILE A 640 3.05 0.36 -19.85
C ILE A 640 2.08 0.49 -21.04
N ASP A 641 2.42 -0.15 -22.16
CA ASP A 641 1.57 -0.23 -23.35
C ASP A 641 0.20 -0.81 -23.00
N SER A 642 -0.87 -0.18 -23.47
CA SER A 642 -2.25 -0.59 -23.16
C SER A 642 -2.62 -1.99 -23.66
N LYS A 643 -1.84 -2.55 -24.59
CA LYS A 643 -2.00 -3.94 -25.07
C LYS A 643 -1.43 -4.97 -24.09
N LEU A 644 -0.56 -4.55 -23.18
CA LEU A 644 0.07 -5.42 -22.20
C LEU A 644 -0.72 -5.43 -20.89
N ASN A 645 -0.64 -6.54 -20.16
CA ASN A 645 -1.19 -6.58 -18.81
C ASN A 645 -0.28 -5.78 -17.87
N TYR A 646 -0.85 -4.77 -17.22
CA TYR A 646 -0.09 -3.85 -16.37
C TYR A 646 0.65 -4.56 -15.22
N MET A 647 -0.05 -5.39 -14.44
CA MET A 647 0.52 -6.07 -13.28
C MET A 647 1.68 -6.99 -13.66
N TYR A 648 1.50 -7.80 -14.71
CA TYR A 648 2.48 -8.80 -15.08
C TYR A 648 3.73 -8.15 -15.65
N THR A 649 3.54 -7.11 -16.46
CA THR A 649 4.64 -6.33 -17.04
C THR A 649 5.44 -5.62 -15.94
N VAL A 650 4.77 -5.04 -14.95
CA VAL A 650 5.44 -4.44 -13.78
C VAL A 650 6.22 -5.51 -13.00
N ARG A 651 5.61 -6.66 -12.67
CA ARG A 651 6.29 -7.75 -11.92
C ARG A 651 7.52 -8.27 -12.67
N ARG A 652 7.43 -8.47 -13.99
CA ARG A 652 8.56 -8.82 -14.86
C ARG A 652 9.70 -7.78 -14.76
N ILE A 653 9.40 -6.50 -14.97
CA ILE A 653 10.40 -5.42 -14.93
C ILE A 653 11.05 -5.34 -13.54
N PHE A 654 10.27 -5.42 -12.46
CA PHE A 654 10.82 -5.42 -11.10
C PHE A 654 11.67 -6.66 -10.79
N GLY A 655 11.32 -7.82 -11.36
CA GLY A 655 12.18 -9.02 -11.33
C GLY A 655 13.56 -8.76 -11.93
N LEU A 656 13.62 -8.10 -13.08
CA LEU A 656 14.89 -7.71 -13.72
C LEU A 656 15.66 -6.64 -12.94
N ILE A 657 14.96 -5.65 -12.38
CA ILE A 657 15.53 -4.62 -11.49
C ILE A 657 16.19 -5.29 -10.28
N ASN A 658 15.53 -6.25 -9.64
CA ASN A 658 16.06 -6.95 -8.48
C ASN A 658 17.22 -7.88 -8.85
N LYS A 659 17.11 -8.62 -9.96
CA LYS A 659 18.19 -9.48 -10.47
C LYS A 659 19.48 -8.69 -10.75
N THR A 660 19.35 -7.46 -11.23
CA THR A 660 20.48 -6.55 -11.48
C THR A 660 20.85 -5.71 -10.26
N ASN A 661 20.07 -5.75 -9.18
CA ASN A 661 20.18 -4.92 -7.98
C ASN A 661 20.24 -3.41 -8.35
N CYS A 662 19.37 -2.99 -9.27
CA CYS A 662 19.26 -1.62 -9.73
C CYS A 662 18.58 -0.73 -8.67
N ASP A 663 19.22 0.38 -8.32
CA ASP A 663 18.78 1.34 -7.30
C ASP A 663 18.03 2.55 -7.87
N LEU A 664 17.67 2.50 -9.16
CA LEU A 664 16.84 3.54 -9.76
C LEU A 664 15.41 3.51 -9.18
N PRO A 665 14.88 4.68 -8.80
CA PRO A 665 13.47 4.82 -8.49
C PRO A 665 12.64 4.76 -9.77
N VAL A 666 11.40 4.32 -9.62
CA VAL A 666 10.47 3.93 -10.67
C VAL A 666 9.15 4.64 -10.42
N ILE A 667 8.69 5.41 -11.39
CA ILE A 667 7.43 6.16 -11.34
C ILE A 667 6.42 5.49 -12.26
N HIS A 668 5.24 5.16 -11.73
CA HIS A 668 4.14 4.60 -12.51
C HIS A 668 3.41 5.71 -13.27
N GLN A 669 3.27 5.57 -14.59
CA GLN A 669 2.45 6.45 -15.40
C GLN A 669 1.22 5.71 -15.93
N LEU A 670 0.04 6.14 -15.49
CA LEU A 670 -1.24 5.66 -15.98
C LEU A 670 -1.81 6.61 -17.04
N LYS A 671 -2.38 6.04 -18.11
CA LYS A 671 -3.04 6.78 -19.18
C LYS A 671 -4.50 6.34 -19.31
N PHE A 672 -5.41 7.29 -19.20
CA PHE A 672 -6.84 7.10 -19.41
C PHE A 672 -7.35 8.09 -20.47
N PRO A 673 -7.06 7.86 -21.77
CA PRO A 673 -7.31 8.85 -22.82
C PRO A 673 -8.78 9.22 -23.00
N ASN A 674 -9.70 8.29 -22.70
CA ASN A 674 -11.13 8.44 -22.96
C ASN A 674 -11.98 8.50 -21.68
N LEU A 675 -11.36 8.53 -20.50
CA LEU A 675 -12.08 8.40 -19.24
C LEU A 675 -12.35 9.79 -18.63
N GLU A 676 -13.63 10.05 -18.41
CA GLU A 676 -14.15 11.33 -17.91
C GLU A 676 -14.89 11.19 -16.57
N ASP A 677 -15.21 9.97 -16.12
CA ASP A 677 -15.82 9.73 -14.81
C ASP A 677 -14.76 9.64 -13.71
N GLN A 678 -14.85 10.50 -12.69
CA GLN A 678 -13.88 10.55 -11.60
C GLN A 678 -13.87 9.25 -10.77
N GLN A 679 -15.03 8.62 -10.56
CA GLN A 679 -15.10 7.38 -9.78
C GLN A 679 -14.46 6.20 -10.52
N ASP A 680 -14.71 6.08 -11.83
CA ASP A 680 -14.08 5.04 -12.65
C ASP A 680 -12.56 5.24 -12.70
N MET A 681 -12.08 6.49 -12.77
CA MET A 681 -10.65 6.79 -12.71
C MET A 681 -10.05 6.33 -11.39
N LEU A 682 -10.72 6.65 -10.28
CA LEU A 682 -10.31 6.28 -8.93
C LEU A 682 -10.21 4.76 -8.80
N VAL A 683 -11.27 4.04 -9.17
CA VAL A 683 -11.32 2.58 -9.06
C VAL A 683 -10.25 1.92 -9.94
N LYS A 684 -10.17 2.28 -11.24
CA LYS A 684 -9.20 1.69 -12.18
C LYS A 684 -7.76 2.00 -11.77
N SER A 685 -7.47 3.23 -11.32
CA SER A 685 -6.14 3.60 -10.82
C SER A 685 -5.75 2.77 -9.60
N CYS A 686 -6.67 2.56 -8.66
CA CYS A 686 -6.42 1.72 -7.48
C CYS A 686 -6.20 0.25 -7.85
N CYS A 687 -6.93 -0.30 -8.83
CA CYS A 687 -6.71 -1.67 -9.31
C CYS A 687 -5.34 -1.83 -9.99
N LEU A 688 -4.90 -0.86 -10.79
CA LEU A 688 -3.62 -0.94 -11.49
C LEU A 688 -2.42 -0.75 -10.54
N LEU A 689 -2.55 0.12 -9.54
CA LEU A 689 -1.45 0.49 -8.65
C LEU A 689 -1.45 -0.26 -7.31
N GLY A 690 -2.58 -0.82 -6.89
CA GLY A 690 -2.79 -1.40 -5.57
C GLY A 690 -1.73 -2.41 -5.19
N CYS A 691 -1.65 -3.56 -5.87
CA CYS A 691 -0.66 -4.58 -5.51
C CYS A 691 0.76 -4.05 -5.65
N ASN A 692 1.04 -3.25 -6.68
CA ASN A 692 2.37 -2.73 -6.97
C ASN A 692 2.89 -1.85 -5.82
N LEU A 693 2.14 -0.83 -5.42
CA LEU A 693 2.55 0.08 -4.36
C LEU A 693 2.52 -0.56 -2.96
N ILE A 694 1.62 -1.52 -2.74
CA ILE A 694 1.58 -2.28 -1.47
C ILE A 694 2.81 -3.19 -1.35
N ASP A 695 3.19 -3.84 -2.43
CA ASP A 695 4.40 -4.65 -2.54
C ASP A 695 5.68 -3.80 -2.68
N LYS A 696 5.55 -2.47 -2.54
CA LYS A 696 6.64 -1.48 -2.61
C LYS A 696 7.41 -1.52 -3.94
N MET A 697 6.71 -1.90 -5.01
CA MET A 697 7.14 -1.80 -6.40
C MET A 697 6.78 -0.42 -6.92
N GLY A 698 7.65 0.56 -6.69
CA GLY A 698 7.52 1.92 -7.24
C GLY A 698 7.57 3.03 -6.18
N GLU A 699 7.96 4.21 -6.64
CA GLU A 699 8.27 5.37 -5.80
C GLU A 699 7.43 6.60 -6.16
N GLY A 700 6.48 6.49 -7.09
CA GLY A 700 5.59 7.59 -7.42
C GLY A 700 4.59 7.29 -8.52
N ILE A 701 3.75 8.27 -8.81
CA ILE A 701 2.59 8.14 -9.69
C ILE A 701 2.46 9.38 -10.61
N ILE A 702 2.09 9.13 -11.86
CA ILE A 702 1.60 10.10 -12.83
C ILE A 702 0.26 9.56 -13.35
N ILE A 703 -0.79 10.38 -13.35
CA ILE A 703 -2.10 10.03 -13.93
C ILE A 703 -2.43 11.03 -15.03
N LYS A 704 -2.51 10.55 -16.28
CA LYS A 704 -2.95 11.33 -17.44
C LYS A 704 -4.37 10.94 -17.82
N SER A 705 -5.29 11.90 -17.80
CA SER A 705 -6.66 11.73 -18.29
C SER A 705 -7.19 13.05 -18.86
N LYS A 706 -8.46 13.06 -19.30
CA LYS A 706 -9.16 14.28 -19.69
C LYS A 706 -9.67 15.11 -18.50
N LEU A 707 -9.62 14.55 -17.29
CA LEU A 707 -10.04 15.27 -16.09
C LEU A 707 -9.04 16.39 -15.75
N PRO A 708 -9.50 17.46 -15.06
CA PRO A 708 -8.64 18.52 -14.58
C PRO A 708 -7.40 18.01 -13.83
N ILE A 709 -6.25 18.64 -14.06
CA ILE A 709 -4.95 18.30 -13.45
C ILE A 709 -5.03 18.21 -11.92
N GLN A 710 -5.78 19.13 -11.29
CA GLN A 710 -5.99 19.13 -9.85
C GLN A 710 -6.59 17.81 -9.35
N ILE A 711 -7.56 17.23 -10.09
CA ILE A 711 -8.24 15.99 -9.72
C ILE A 711 -7.29 14.80 -9.85
N THR A 712 -6.54 14.71 -10.94
CA THR A 712 -5.59 13.61 -11.16
C THR A 712 -4.43 13.64 -10.16
N ASN A 713 -3.91 14.84 -9.86
CA ASN A 713 -2.86 15.05 -8.86
C ASN A 713 -3.36 14.68 -7.45
N GLN A 714 -4.56 15.14 -7.07
CA GLN A 714 -5.14 14.81 -5.77
C GLN A 714 -5.39 13.31 -5.63
N LEU A 715 -5.84 12.63 -6.69
CA LEU A 715 -5.99 11.17 -6.70
C LEU A 715 -4.64 10.47 -6.50
N ALA A 716 -3.60 10.87 -7.23
CA ALA A 716 -2.25 10.30 -7.08
C ALA A 716 -1.71 10.47 -5.65
N LEU A 717 -1.84 11.67 -5.07
CA LEU A 717 -1.43 11.95 -3.69
C LEU A 717 -2.23 11.12 -2.68
N ASN A 718 -3.55 11.00 -2.86
CA ASN A 718 -4.41 10.19 -1.99
C ASN A 718 -4.06 8.69 -2.09
N ILE A 719 -3.72 8.18 -3.28
CA ILE A 719 -3.26 6.79 -3.46
C ILE A 719 -1.95 6.58 -2.70
N LEU A 720 -0.98 7.51 -2.82
CA LEU A 720 0.28 7.44 -2.07
C LEU A 720 0.06 7.52 -0.55
N GLN A 721 -0.89 8.32 -0.06
CA GLN A 721 -1.21 8.36 1.37
C GLN A 721 -1.78 7.02 1.84
N ASN A 722 -2.76 6.47 1.11
CA ASN A 722 -3.42 5.22 1.48
C ASN A 722 -2.54 3.97 1.28
N SER A 723 -1.49 4.05 0.44
CA SER A 723 -0.44 3.03 0.34
C SER A 723 0.69 3.17 1.38
N ARG A 724 0.55 4.11 2.32
CA ARG A 724 1.53 4.44 3.38
C ARG A 724 2.87 4.91 2.79
N MET A 725 2.80 5.70 1.73
CA MET A 725 3.95 6.34 1.12
C MET A 725 4.10 7.77 1.58
N ARG A 726 3.21 8.67 1.12
CA ARG A 726 3.31 10.11 1.35
C ARG A 726 2.14 10.60 2.21
N ASN A 727 2.43 11.08 3.41
CA ASN A 727 1.42 11.66 4.28
C ASN A 727 1.30 13.16 3.99
N ILE A 728 0.17 13.59 3.43
CA ILE A 728 -0.04 14.97 2.94
C ILE A 728 -1.06 15.74 3.79
N LYS A 729 -1.90 15.02 4.54
CA LYS A 729 -3.05 15.54 5.27
C LYS A 729 -3.41 14.55 6.39
N THR A 730 -4.26 14.98 7.32
CA THR A 730 -4.69 14.13 8.43
C THR A 730 -5.31 12.82 7.92
N ASP A 731 -4.88 11.70 8.49
CA ASP A 731 -5.45 10.38 8.21
C ASP A 731 -6.60 10.10 9.18
N PHE A 732 -7.82 9.99 8.64
CA PHE A 732 -9.02 9.74 9.43
C PHE A 732 -9.37 8.26 9.42
N ILE A 733 -9.42 7.66 10.61
CA ILE A 733 -9.91 6.29 10.83
C ILE A 733 -11.31 6.41 11.41
N SER A 734 -12.32 6.43 10.55
CA SER A 734 -13.72 6.64 10.96
C SER A 734 -14.52 5.36 10.80
N CYS A 735 -15.20 4.93 11.87
CA CYS A 735 -16.04 3.73 11.79
C CYS A 735 -17.26 3.94 10.88
N PRO A 736 -17.75 2.88 10.20
CA PRO A 736 -18.99 2.96 9.45
C PRO A 736 -20.16 3.17 10.42
N SER A 737 -21.21 3.83 9.94
CA SER A 737 -22.43 4.02 10.72
C SER A 737 -23.09 2.67 11.01
N CYS A 738 -23.49 2.47 12.27
CA CYS A 738 -24.20 1.26 12.72
C CYS A 738 -25.14 1.59 13.88
N GLY A 739 -26.06 0.68 14.19
CA GLY A 739 -27.05 0.86 15.27
C GLY A 739 -26.48 1.04 16.69
N ARG A 740 -25.15 1.03 16.87
CA ARG A 740 -24.48 1.27 18.17
C ARG A 740 -23.98 2.70 18.32
N THR A 741 -24.05 3.50 17.27
CA THR A 741 -23.42 4.82 17.24
C THR A 741 -24.15 5.79 18.16
N LEU A 742 -23.40 6.55 18.96
CA LEU A 742 -23.93 7.48 19.97
C LEU A 742 -24.08 8.92 19.45
N PHE A 743 -23.63 9.16 18.22
CA PHE A 743 -23.74 10.42 17.49
C PHE A 743 -23.67 10.13 15.99
N ASN A 744 -24.12 11.10 15.18
CA ASN A 744 -23.95 11.07 13.73
C ASN A 744 -22.46 11.17 13.36
N ILE A 745 -21.86 10.04 12.94
CA ILE A 745 -20.43 9.97 12.63
C ILE A 745 -20.13 10.79 11.38
N GLN A 746 -21.02 10.79 10.38
CA GLN A 746 -20.82 11.50 9.12
C GLN A 746 -20.62 13.00 9.37
N GLU A 747 -21.56 13.63 10.08
CA GLU A 747 -21.51 15.05 10.44
C GLU A 747 -20.30 15.37 11.31
N THR A 748 -20.03 14.54 12.32
CA THR A 748 -18.93 14.76 13.27
C THR A 748 -17.57 14.63 12.58
N THR A 749 -17.41 13.65 11.68
CA THR A 749 -16.19 13.47 10.89
C THR A 749 -15.97 14.63 9.94
N GLU A 750 -17.02 15.17 9.32
CA GLU A 750 -16.91 16.35 8.46
C GLU A 750 -16.53 17.60 9.26
N GLU A 751 -17.14 17.82 10.43
CA GLU A 751 -16.82 18.93 11.32
C GLU A 751 -15.34 18.90 11.76
N ILE A 752 -14.88 17.75 12.26
CA ILE A 752 -13.47 17.57 12.67
C ILE A 752 -12.55 17.77 11.46
N ARG A 753 -12.86 17.16 10.31
CA ARG A 753 -12.05 17.28 9.08
C ARG A 753 -11.88 18.72 8.63
N LYS A 754 -12.91 19.56 8.71
CA LYS A 754 -12.82 20.99 8.36
C LYS A 754 -11.80 21.74 9.21
N ARG A 755 -11.64 21.35 10.48
CA ARG A 755 -10.80 22.07 11.45
C ARG A 755 -9.38 21.53 11.53
N VAL A 756 -9.19 20.22 11.34
CA VAL A 756 -7.89 19.56 11.56
C VAL A 756 -7.41 18.75 10.36
N GLY A 757 -8.10 18.78 9.22
CA GLY A 757 -7.75 17.98 8.04
C GLY A 757 -6.41 18.35 7.39
N HIS A 758 -5.91 19.56 7.63
CA HIS A 758 -4.68 20.09 7.04
C HIS A 758 -3.39 19.58 7.70
N LEU A 759 -3.46 18.76 8.75
CA LEU A 759 -2.31 18.37 9.57
C LEU A 759 -1.62 17.11 9.03
N PRO A 760 -0.49 17.21 8.31
CA PRO A 760 0.24 16.05 7.83
C PRO A 760 0.83 15.26 9.00
N GLY A 761 0.86 13.93 8.90
CA GLY A 761 1.45 13.08 9.93
C GLY A 761 0.60 12.90 11.19
N VAL A 762 -0.63 13.40 11.19
CA VAL A 762 -1.60 13.20 12.27
C VAL A 762 -2.62 12.14 11.86
N THR A 763 -2.82 11.15 12.72
CA THR A 763 -3.89 10.15 12.55
C THR A 763 -4.93 10.30 13.64
N ILE A 764 -6.20 10.46 13.23
CA ILE A 764 -7.33 10.66 14.15
C ILE A 764 -8.36 9.57 13.93
N ALA A 765 -8.66 8.83 14.99
CA ALA A 765 -9.73 7.85 15.02
C ALA A 765 -11.04 8.49 15.49
N ILE A 766 -12.12 8.32 14.73
CA ILE A 766 -13.46 8.84 15.05
C ILE A 766 -14.42 7.66 15.15
N MET A 767 -14.86 7.39 16.37
CA MET A 767 -15.57 6.15 16.72
C MET A 767 -16.92 6.49 17.35
N GLY A 768 -18.00 6.02 16.75
CA GLY A 768 -19.35 6.26 17.27
C GLY A 768 -19.65 5.56 18.60
N CYS A 769 -18.84 4.57 19.01
CA CYS A 769 -18.99 3.88 20.29
C CYS A 769 -17.67 3.28 20.78
N ILE A 770 -17.59 2.97 22.08
CA ILE A 770 -16.39 2.40 22.72
C ILE A 770 -16.08 0.95 22.33
N VAL A 771 -17.08 0.20 21.84
CA VAL A 771 -17.00 -1.27 21.66
C VAL A 771 -15.85 -1.67 20.75
N ASN A 772 -15.83 -1.14 19.53
CA ASN A 772 -14.75 -1.38 18.58
C ASN A 772 -13.68 -0.28 18.64
N GLY A 773 -14.02 0.88 19.21
CA GLY A 773 -13.22 2.10 19.12
C GLY A 773 -11.81 1.99 19.71
N ILE A 774 -11.63 1.36 20.89
CA ILE A 774 -10.30 1.27 21.55
C ILE A 774 -9.33 0.42 20.73
N GLY A 775 -9.81 -0.69 20.20
CA GLY A 775 -9.00 -1.54 19.35
C GLY A 775 -8.66 -0.87 18.03
N GLU A 776 -9.66 -0.34 17.33
CA GLU A 776 -9.50 0.23 16.00
C GLU A 776 -8.70 1.56 16.01
N MET A 777 -8.66 2.26 17.16
CA MET A 777 -7.79 3.43 17.36
C MET A 777 -6.37 3.10 17.84
N ALA A 778 -5.99 1.83 17.96
CA ALA A 778 -4.67 1.42 18.45
C ALA A 778 -3.51 2.09 17.69
N ASP A 779 -3.70 2.32 16.40
CA ASP A 779 -2.73 2.90 15.47
C ASP A 779 -2.93 4.41 15.25
N ALA A 780 -3.91 5.04 15.91
CA ALA A 780 -4.17 6.46 15.81
C ALA A 780 -3.40 7.26 16.87
N ASP A 781 -3.04 8.50 16.54
CA ASP A 781 -2.44 9.42 17.51
C ASP A 781 -3.49 9.90 18.52
N PHE A 782 -4.68 10.24 18.01
CA PHE A 782 -5.78 10.77 18.80
C PHE A 782 -7.07 9.99 18.53
N GLY A 783 -7.86 9.78 19.58
CA GLY A 783 -9.17 9.14 19.49
C GLY A 783 -10.29 10.09 19.92
N TYR A 784 -11.33 10.18 19.11
CA TYR A 784 -12.60 10.84 19.40
C TYR A 784 -13.68 9.75 19.46
N VAL A 785 -14.11 9.38 20.66
CA VAL A 785 -14.93 8.18 20.86
C VAL A 785 -16.22 8.50 21.60
N GLY A 786 -17.35 8.00 21.12
CA GLY A 786 -18.63 8.09 21.84
C GLY A 786 -18.56 7.34 23.17
N GLY A 787 -18.60 8.09 24.29
CA GLY A 787 -18.57 7.55 25.64
C GLY A 787 -19.97 7.23 26.18
N SER A 788 -20.90 8.18 26.01
CA SER A 788 -22.33 8.04 26.34
C SER A 788 -23.16 8.97 25.44
N PRO A 789 -24.50 8.85 25.40
CA PRO A 789 -25.33 9.78 24.63
C PRO A 789 -24.97 11.25 24.93
N GLY A 790 -24.70 12.03 23.87
CA GLY A 790 -24.30 13.44 23.97
C GLY A 790 -22.89 13.70 24.51
N LYS A 791 -22.07 12.67 24.75
CA LYS A 791 -20.73 12.82 25.33
C LYS A 791 -19.65 12.04 24.59
N VAL A 792 -18.44 12.59 24.64
CA VAL A 792 -17.25 12.10 23.94
C VAL A 792 -16.11 11.90 24.93
N ASP A 793 -15.35 10.84 24.71
CA ASP A 793 -14.11 10.54 25.38
C ASP A 793 -12.96 10.81 24.40
N LEU A 794 -11.91 11.50 24.87
CA LEU A 794 -10.70 11.78 24.09
C LEU A 794 -9.53 10.91 24.55
N TYR A 795 -8.81 10.39 23.56
CA TYR A 795 -7.69 9.48 23.76
C TYR A 795 -6.43 10.01 23.08
N VAL A 796 -5.27 9.68 23.66
CA VAL A 796 -3.97 9.77 22.99
C VAL A 796 -3.42 8.35 22.90
N LYS A 797 -3.22 7.86 21.68
CA LYS A 797 -3.00 6.44 21.40
C LYS A 797 -4.09 5.61 22.09
N LYS A 798 -3.71 4.70 22.99
CA LYS A 798 -4.63 3.84 23.75
C LYS A 798 -5.03 4.41 25.12
N LYS A 799 -4.52 5.59 25.52
CA LYS A 799 -4.74 6.15 26.85
C LYS A 799 -5.90 7.14 26.83
N LEU A 800 -6.90 6.90 27.68
CA LEU A 800 -7.97 7.86 27.94
C LEU A 800 -7.38 9.10 28.63
N ILE A 801 -7.59 10.28 28.05
CA ILE A 801 -7.08 11.55 28.57
C ILE A 801 -8.22 12.35 29.21
N GLU A 802 -9.34 12.48 28.52
CA GLU A 802 -10.51 13.19 29.02
C GLU A 802 -11.77 12.36 28.75
N ARG A 803 -12.68 12.33 29.72
CA ARG A 803 -13.88 11.50 29.70
C ARG A 803 -15.13 12.36 29.77
N ASN A 804 -16.20 11.93 29.10
CA ASN A 804 -17.55 12.49 29.22
C ASN A 804 -17.62 13.98 28.85
N ILE A 805 -16.84 14.42 27.86
CA ILE A 805 -16.87 15.78 27.35
C ILE A 805 -18.19 16.00 26.60
N PRO A 806 -18.95 17.08 26.86
CA PRO A 806 -20.10 17.44 26.04
C PRO A 806 -19.70 17.54 24.57
N LYS A 807 -20.49 16.93 23.66
CA LYS A 807 -20.17 16.82 22.23
C LYS A 807 -19.80 18.18 21.61
N GLU A 808 -20.51 19.24 22.01
CA GLU A 808 -20.35 20.60 21.49
C GLU A 808 -18.98 21.20 21.79
N LYS A 809 -18.30 20.72 22.84
CA LYS A 809 -16.96 21.18 23.25
C LYS A 809 -15.85 20.21 22.87
N ALA A 810 -16.19 19.00 22.43
CA ALA A 810 -15.24 17.91 22.24
C ALA A 810 -14.26 18.19 21.09
N CYS A 811 -14.72 18.85 20.01
CA CYS A 811 -13.86 19.21 18.89
C CYS A 811 -12.82 20.28 19.26
N ASP A 812 -13.21 21.28 20.07
CA ASP A 812 -12.27 22.27 20.60
C ASP A 812 -11.20 21.62 21.49
N LYS A 813 -11.64 20.73 22.37
CA LYS A 813 -10.75 19.95 23.25
C LYS A 813 -9.79 19.06 22.48
N LEU A 814 -10.23 18.46 21.38
CA LEU A 814 -9.36 17.70 20.48
C LEU A 814 -8.24 18.58 19.91
N ILE A 815 -8.54 19.82 19.50
CA ILE A 815 -7.53 20.74 18.98
C ILE A 815 -6.55 21.17 20.07
N GLU A 816 -7.03 21.49 21.27
CA GLU A 816 -6.17 21.77 22.42
C GLU A 816 -5.20 20.59 22.67
N LEU A 817 -5.72 19.37 22.62
CA LEU A 817 -4.94 18.15 22.81
C LEU A 817 -3.88 17.95 21.72
N ILE A 818 -4.22 18.21 20.45
CA ILE A 818 -3.27 18.15 19.32
C ILE A 818 -2.15 19.18 19.50
N LYS A 819 -2.50 20.41 19.91
CA LYS A 819 -1.54 21.49 20.20
C LYS A 819 -0.60 21.11 21.34
N GLN A 820 -1.12 20.55 22.43
CA GLN A 820 -0.32 20.08 23.57
C GLN A 820 0.70 19.00 23.20
N HIS A 821 0.45 18.24 22.13
CA HIS A 821 1.35 17.20 21.63
C HIS A 821 2.26 17.67 20.49
N ASN A 822 2.37 18.98 20.24
CA ASN A 822 3.21 19.58 19.20
C ASN A 822 2.95 19.03 17.79
N LYS A 823 1.69 18.64 17.50
CA LYS A 823 1.27 18.12 16.20
C LYS A 823 0.42 19.12 15.39
N TRP A 824 0.25 20.34 15.90
CA TRP A 824 -0.48 21.40 15.24
C TRP A 824 0.44 22.19 14.30
N VAL A 825 -0.03 22.44 13.09
CA VAL A 825 0.59 23.33 12.11
C VAL A 825 -0.49 24.31 11.69
N GLU A 826 -0.20 25.62 11.73
CA GLU A 826 -1.18 26.61 11.30
C GLU A 826 -1.50 26.43 9.80
N PRO A 827 -2.78 26.50 9.40
CA PRO A 827 -3.14 26.42 8.00
C PRO A 827 -2.50 27.57 7.23
N VAL A 828 -1.92 27.25 6.06
CA VAL A 828 -1.35 28.26 5.18
C VAL A 828 -2.47 29.22 4.80
N GLN A 829 -2.37 30.47 5.24
CA GLN A 829 -3.31 31.52 4.82
C GLN A 829 -3.09 31.74 3.33
N THR A 830 -3.99 31.22 2.50
CA THR A 830 -4.14 31.71 1.15
C THR A 830 -4.51 33.17 1.28
N GLN A 831 -3.55 34.07 1.04
CA GLN A 831 -3.86 35.48 0.83
C GLN A 831 -4.84 35.51 -0.34
N THR A 832 -6.12 35.69 -0.03
CA THR A 832 -7.10 36.18 -0.98
C THR A 832 -6.62 37.59 -1.31
N THR A 833 -5.78 37.72 -2.34
CA THR A 833 -5.53 39.00 -2.97
C THR A 833 -6.87 39.54 -3.41
N GLN A 834 -7.29 40.61 -2.74
CA GLN A 834 -8.31 41.54 -3.23
C GLN A 834 -7.94 42.04 -4.63
#